data_AF-A0A024X8C2-F1
#
_entry.id   AF-A0A024X8C2-F1
#
_cell.length_a   1.000
_cell.length_b   1.000
_cell.length_c   1.000
_cell.angle_alpha   90.00
_cell.angle_beta   90.00
_cell.angle_gamma   90.00
#
_symmetry.space_group_name_H-M   'P 1'
#
loop_
_entity.id
_entity.type
_entity.pdbx_description
1 polymer ?
#
loop_
_entity_poly.entity_id
_entity_poly.type
_entity_poly.pdbx_seq_one_letter_code
_entity_poly.pdbx_strand_id
1 'polypeptide(L)'
;MGSQTSKFSKTVVGNETHNSARNVLEKIALETKGDINRNANLYKDKLKGNLSKAKFYQRLLKETNYVWSVLNNPCDLNYVFNTNVQSANSVDRNPCLLRDKERFSNEGEAECNSSRITGNKGECGACAPYRRRHMCDYNLEYINEKNVLTTHDLLGNILVTAKYEGASIVEKHPNRGSSEVCTALARSFADIGDIIRGKDMYRGGGRGRKQLEENLQKIFGNIYNELTRTATSGNKGKTLQKHYKDNDKNFFKLREDWWTANRDQVWKALTCSADGSEEYFKKPSASDQSFSNEQCGHYENNILTNLDYVPQFLRWFNEWAEEFCRVREHKLKKIKEACRGGNNKKECSKEGYDCKKTNIKRNEIFVDLDCPRCEEECTSYNEWLKKKEGEFNKQNNKYEKEIENDQSNSHSTYDNELYNNLKGNYPSFKKFVETLKEGPYCTSSIIEGKIDFNKQYDTFSHSQYCKSCPIFNLKCANGKCNSLDDINCRNIPTMTNIRKQENENPINIHILVNDSEKKELSNDLEDDIKGCDLFKRIRRQHWKCKYKCNLDVCELQNFEYGIDDEKHMLIEVLIKRWLKYFLKDYNKIKEKLNHCINNEEKKISCIRGCYKKCDCVEKWITKKRGEWQNIKDRYLKRYIVKNEDISDDLKTFLKQGLFPEYIKNALDKDETLDKMKETSVCNVPNKPNGTPCKINDVITILLNRLKKKIETCKTQHDENKNNNSCKTLRPPLPRRRRRFLRQGLRSVRFRRPPPRQSLARSETGTDVPPAGHTDPNQEESEEEEEDEVAEETQATKAEEKKDTGPPQPEAPQPPAATTPRTQKNPCVNSRDQKVGKITSVKQVAGDIQRRTHERVTKVPGLTADASKGTYSRMGSPSDFNNNLCGITQKHSNAHNDSLNPCNGKNPKRFNIGTEWSYKNDKNKKTHPEAYMPPRREHICTSNLEYLIHNRKKPILEGDPNKIIHSLLGDVLLAAKSEAEKIKELYQQNNSKNGVIDQNDKETICRSVRYSFADIGDIIKGTDLWEANPGEKKTQNNLVQIFGKIKDELKGIDTSKYTNTDGKHLQLRKDWWEANRDQVWKAMQCGNDNPCSGTDVPLQDYIPQRLRWMTEWAEWYCKYQAQEYEVLVKQCRECKSGKCDKECEDCRKKCKEYEEKIKPWEVQWEKIKEKYDKLYKIVSTNSGSFAATTGYKDENDVVEFLKQLHKQNNGNNIYSTAAGYVHQEAHINDCQKQTQFCNKNSDGSDKNY
;
A
#
# COMPACT_ATOMS: atom_id res chain seq x y z
N MET A 1 7.84 -10.82 53.47
CA MET A 1 6.85 -9.88 52.86
C MET A 1 7.64 -8.74 52.25
N GLY A 2 7.40 -8.26 51.03
CA GLY A 2 6.52 -8.77 49.96
C GLY A 2 6.98 -8.18 48.62
N SER A 3 6.74 -8.85 47.50
CA SER A 3 7.13 -8.35 46.18
C SER A 3 6.16 -7.27 45.68
N GLN A 4 6.69 -6.22 45.03
CA GLN A 4 5.89 -5.40 44.13
C GLN A 4 6.19 -5.81 42.68
N THR A 5 5.14 -5.85 41.87
CA THR A 5 5.14 -6.45 40.54
C THR A 5 5.57 -5.46 39.45
N SER A 6 6.35 -5.95 38.49
CA SER A 6 6.67 -5.24 37.26
C SER A 6 5.40 -5.02 36.42
N LYS A 7 5.08 -3.76 36.11
CA LYS A 7 3.94 -3.39 35.26
C LYS A 7 4.31 -3.52 33.78
N PHE A 8 4.12 -4.71 33.22
CA PHE A 8 4.03 -4.91 31.77
C PHE A 8 2.64 -4.49 31.25
N SER A 9 2.56 -4.08 29.98
CA SER A 9 1.38 -3.38 29.42
C SER A 9 0.44 -4.32 28.66
N LYS A 10 -0.66 -4.72 29.30
CA LYS A 10 -1.69 -5.61 28.74
C LYS A 10 -2.58 -4.94 27.69
N THR A 11 -2.07 -4.80 26.46
CA THR A 11 -2.76 -4.11 25.37
C THR A 11 -3.76 -5.04 24.65
N VAL A 12 -4.96 -5.17 25.21
CA VAL A 12 -6.12 -5.77 24.53
C VAL A 12 -6.82 -4.70 23.67
N VAL A 13 -7.19 -5.04 22.44
CA VAL A 13 -7.86 -4.13 21.50
C VAL A 13 -9.31 -4.56 21.27
N GLY A 14 -10.24 -3.64 21.50
CA GLY A 14 -11.69 -3.89 21.39
C GLY A 14 -12.32 -4.43 22.69
N ASN A 15 -13.65 -4.46 22.73
CA ASN A 15 -14.43 -4.85 23.91
C ASN A 15 -14.97 -6.29 23.78
N GLU A 16 -14.08 -7.25 23.53
CA GLU A 16 -14.48 -8.65 23.37
C GLU A 16 -15.09 -9.24 24.66
N THR A 17 -16.28 -9.83 24.55
CA THR A 17 -16.97 -10.44 25.69
C THR A 17 -16.73 -11.96 25.75
N HIS A 18 -17.05 -12.58 26.89
CA HIS A 18 -16.94 -14.04 27.05
C HIS A 18 -17.91 -14.82 26.13
N ASN A 19 -18.92 -14.12 25.58
CA ASN A 19 -19.87 -14.66 24.61
C ASN A 19 -19.44 -14.40 23.16
N SER A 20 -18.22 -13.88 22.91
CA SER A 20 -17.68 -13.79 21.56
C SER A 20 -17.58 -15.18 20.92
N ALA A 21 -17.82 -15.28 19.61
CA ALA A 21 -17.72 -16.53 18.87
C ALA A 21 -16.34 -17.19 19.07
N ARG A 22 -15.28 -16.39 19.18
CA ARG A 22 -13.92 -16.88 19.46
C ARG A 22 -13.81 -17.52 20.86
N ASN A 23 -14.28 -16.85 21.92
CA ASN A 23 -14.20 -17.37 23.29
C ASN A 23 -15.09 -18.62 23.47
N VAL A 24 -16.29 -18.61 22.88
CA VAL A 24 -17.22 -19.75 22.86
C VAL A 24 -16.59 -20.96 22.17
N LEU A 25 -16.03 -20.78 20.97
CA LEU A 25 -15.42 -21.87 20.21
C LEU A 25 -14.12 -22.37 20.85
N GLU A 26 -13.31 -21.49 21.46
CA GLU A 26 -12.14 -21.88 22.30
C GLU A 26 -12.56 -22.76 23.49
N LYS A 27 -13.67 -22.43 24.15
CA LYS A 27 -14.19 -23.19 25.30
C LYS A 27 -14.66 -24.58 24.87
N ILE A 28 -15.56 -24.67 23.88
CA ILE A 28 -16.07 -25.96 23.39
C ILE A 28 -14.92 -26.83 22.88
N ALA A 29 -13.97 -26.25 22.15
CA ALA A 29 -12.80 -26.99 21.67
C ALA A 29 -11.91 -27.51 22.80
N LEU A 30 -11.73 -26.75 23.88
CA LEU A 30 -10.99 -27.19 25.07
C LEU A 30 -11.70 -28.35 25.79
N GLU A 31 -13.03 -28.28 25.92
CA GLU A 31 -13.86 -29.31 26.55
C GLU A 31 -13.79 -30.63 25.75
N THR A 32 -13.99 -30.59 24.43
CA THR A 32 -13.94 -31.78 23.54
C THR A 32 -12.53 -32.36 23.35
N LYS A 33 -11.46 -31.62 23.69
CA LYS A 33 -10.05 -32.02 23.42
C LYS A 33 -9.49 -33.07 24.41
N GLY A 34 -10.17 -33.31 25.54
CA GLY A 34 -9.68 -34.15 26.65
C GLY A 34 -9.26 -35.56 26.23
N ASP A 35 -10.19 -36.34 25.70
CA ASP A 35 -9.95 -37.78 25.45
C ASP A 35 -9.11 -38.08 24.19
N ILE A 36 -9.03 -37.15 23.23
CA ILE A 36 -8.12 -37.28 22.09
C ILE A 36 -6.67 -37.08 22.53
N ASN A 37 -6.39 -36.02 23.30
CA ASN A 37 -5.06 -35.81 23.90
C ASN A 37 -4.59 -37.05 24.67
N ARG A 38 -5.51 -37.71 25.41
CA ARG A 38 -5.23 -38.92 26.19
C ARG A 38 -4.73 -40.08 25.33
N ASN A 39 -5.30 -40.27 24.15
CA ASN A 39 -4.89 -41.31 23.20
C ASN A 39 -3.61 -40.93 22.43
N ALA A 40 -3.53 -39.70 21.90
CA ALA A 40 -2.37 -39.22 21.17
C ALA A 40 -1.08 -39.24 22.02
N ASN A 41 -1.20 -38.93 23.32
CA ASN A 41 -0.07 -38.98 24.27
C ASN A 41 0.56 -40.37 24.40
N LEU A 42 -0.18 -41.48 24.16
CA LEU A 42 0.37 -42.85 24.25
C LEU A 42 1.43 -43.16 23.17
N TYR A 43 1.40 -42.44 22.05
CA TYR A 43 2.32 -42.64 20.91
C TYR A 43 3.15 -41.41 20.57
N LYS A 44 2.99 -40.31 21.32
CA LYS A 44 3.61 -39.00 21.11
C LYS A 44 5.11 -39.06 20.84
N ASP A 45 5.87 -39.82 21.63
CA ASP A 45 7.33 -39.93 21.49
C ASP A 45 7.78 -40.61 20.19
N LYS A 46 6.88 -41.33 19.51
CA LYS A 46 7.14 -41.92 18.19
C LYS A 46 6.74 -40.98 17.05
N LEU A 47 5.77 -40.09 17.27
CA LEU A 47 5.30 -39.11 16.29
C LEU A 47 6.08 -37.79 16.35
N LYS A 48 6.71 -37.47 17.49
CA LYS A 48 7.47 -36.25 17.72
C LYS A 48 8.61 -36.09 16.72
N GLY A 49 8.55 -35.06 15.89
CA GLY A 49 9.67 -34.64 15.06
C GLY A 49 10.75 -33.98 15.91
N ASN A 50 12.02 -34.24 15.58
CA ASN A 50 13.17 -33.56 16.16
C ASN A 50 13.84 -32.72 15.06
N LEU A 51 13.94 -31.41 15.28
CA LEU A 51 14.34 -30.45 14.26
C LEU A 51 15.78 -30.65 13.74
N SER A 52 16.74 -30.97 14.61
CA SER A 52 18.14 -31.19 14.20
C SER A 52 18.36 -32.48 13.39
N LYS A 53 17.34 -33.34 13.29
CA LYS A 53 17.34 -34.53 12.41
C LYS A 53 16.67 -34.28 11.05
N ALA A 54 16.03 -33.14 10.84
CA ALA A 54 15.29 -32.84 9.60
C ALA A 54 16.24 -32.59 8.42
N LYS A 55 15.96 -33.22 7.27
CA LYS A 55 16.77 -33.08 6.04
C LYS A 55 16.00 -32.34 4.94
N PHE A 56 16.76 -31.56 4.18
CA PHE A 56 16.26 -30.73 3.08
C PHE A 56 17.04 -31.04 1.81
N TYR A 57 16.34 -31.38 0.72
CA TYR A 57 16.96 -31.94 -0.49
C TYR A 57 16.95 -30.94 -1.66
N GLN A 58 17.22 -29.66 -1.37
CA GLN A 58 17.35 -28.62 -2.40
C GLN A 58 18.58 -28.81 -3.29
N ARG A 59 18.46 -28.34 -4.53
CA ARG A 59 19.48 -28.41 -5.59
C ARG A 59 20.89 -27.99 -5.13
N LEU A 60 21.03 -26.83 -4.50
CA LEU A 60 22.35 -26.28 -4.11
C LEU A 60 23.10 -27.15 -3.09
N LEU A 61 22.40 -27.83 -2.17
CA LEU A 61 23.05 -28.74 -1.21
C LEU A 61 23.53 -30.03 -1.90
N LYS A 62 22.83 -30.47 -2.95
CA LYS A 62 23.26 -31.60 -3.79
C LYS A 62 24.44 -31.24 -4.69
N GLU A 63 24.47 -30.03 -5.24
CA GLU A 63 25.55 -29.56 -6.12
C GLU A 63 26.85 -29.22 -5.35
N THR A 64 26.80 -29.10 -4.02
CA THR A 64 27.96 -28.81 -3.16
C THR A 64 28.38 -29.96 -2.24
N ASN A 65 27.63 -31.08 -2.22
CA ASN A 65 27.73 -32.14 -1.21
C ASN A 65 27.64 -31.65 0.26
N TYR A 66 27.21 -30.41 0.50
CA TYR A 66 27.22 -29.81 1.82
C TYR A 66 25.95 -30.16 2.61
N VAL A 67 26.13 -30.77 3.79
CA VAL A 67 25.04 -31.07 4.72
C VAL A 67 24.86 -29.87 5.66
N TRP A 68 23.92 -28.98 5.33
CA TRP A 68 23.56 -27.88 6.23
C TRP A 68 22.96 -28.41 7.54
N SER A 69 23.64 -28.15 8.66
CA SER A 69 23.15 -28.53 9.99
C SER A 69 21.96 -27.65 10.41
N VAL A 70 20.87 -28.29 10.83
CA VAL A 70 19.69 -27.58 11.31
C VAL A 70 19.86 -27.30 12.80
N LEU A 71 19.90 -26.02 13.17
CA LEU A 71 19.96 -25.58 14.57
C LEU A 71 18.69 -26.03 15.32
N ASN A 72 18.84 -26.32 16.62
CA ASN A 72 17.74 -26.84 17.44
C ASN A 72 16.58 -25.85 17.64
N ASN A 73 16.79 -24.56 17.38
CA ASN A 73 15.78 -23.52 17.54
C ASN A 73 15.02 -23.26 16.22
N PRO A 74 13.67 -23.37 16.18
CA PRO A 74 12.90 -23.07 14.98
C PRO A 74 13.06 -21.63 14.49
N CYS A 75 13.43 -20.68 15.35
CA CYS A 75 13.63 -19.29 14.95
C CYS A 75 14.87 -19.08 14.08
N ASP A 76 15.79 -20.05 14.01
CA ASP A 76 17.01 -19.95 13.20
C ASP A 76 16.79 -20.44 11.75
N LEU A 77 15.66 -21.10 11.47
CA LEU A 77 15.34 -21.69 10.17
C LEU A 77 15.31 -20.64 9.05
N ASN A 78 16.06 -20.88 7.97
CA ASN A 78 16.21 -19.96 6.84
C ASN A 78 15.78 -20.63 5.54
N TYR A 79 14.78 -20.08 4.84
CA TYR A 79 14.25 -20.67 3.59
C TYR A 79 15.30 -20.81 2.48
N VAL A 80 16.41 -20.08 2.56
CA VAL A 80 17.53 -20.18 1.60
C VAL A 80 18.21 -21.56 1.66
N PHE A 81 18.12 -22.26 2.80
CA PHE A 81 18.73 -23.58 3.05
C PHE A 81 17.71 -24.64 3.46
N ASN A 82 16.80 -24.29 4.37
CA ASN A 82 15.77 -25.17 4.94
C ASN A 82 14.54 -25.22 4.03
N THR A 83 14.67 -25.81 2.85
CA THR A 83 13.54 -25.98 1.92
C THR A 83 13.76 -27.12 0.93
N ASN A 84 12.67 -27.53 0.27
CA ASN A 84 12.70 -28.47 -0.85
C ASN A 84 12.47 -27.79 -2.22
N VAL A 85 12.31 -26.46 -2.25
CA VAL A 85 12.16 -25.67 -3.49
C VAL A 85 13.44 -25.70 -4.32
N GLN A 86 13.33 -26.05 -5.61
CA GLN A 86 14.47 -26.36 -6.49
C GLN A 86 14.97 -25.16 -7.34
N SER A 87 14.62 -23.91 -7.00
CA SER A 87 15.14 -22.74 -7.74
C SER A 87 16.59 -22.43 -7.36
N ALA A 88 17.40 -22.05 -8.35
CA ALA A 88 18.77 -21.60 -8.16
C ALA A 88 18.83 -20.26 -7.40
N ASN A 89 17.95 -19.33 -7.75
CA ASN A 89 17.81 -18.04 -7.05
C ASN A 89 17.31 -18.27 -5.62
N SER A 90 17.94 -17.61 -4.65
CA SER A 90 17.58 -17.72 -3.23
C SER A 90 16.22 -17.10 -2.92
N VAL A 91 15.87 -15.98 -3.56
CA VAL A 91 14.60 -15.25 -3.32
C VAL A 91 13.39 -16.10 -3.71
N ASP A 92 13.50 -16.90 -4.77
CA ASP A 92 12.45 -17.80 -5.26
C ASP A 92 12.16 -18.97 -4.30
N ARG A 93 12.95 -19.14 -3.23
CA ARG A 93 12.77 -20.21 -2.23
C ARG A 93 11.90 -19.80 -1.04
N ASN A 94 11.45 -18.54 -1.00
CA ASN A 94 10.65 -17.96 0.08
C ASN A 94 9.24 -18.60 0.18
N PRO A 95 8.76 -19.04 1.36
CA PRO A 95 7.42 -19.61 1.55
C PRO A 95 6.26 -18.66 1.19
N CYS A 96 6.49 -17.35 1.22
CA CYS A 96 5.54 -16.32 0.80
C CYS A 96 5.58 -16.01 -0.71
N LEU A 97 6.31 -16.76 -1.54
CA LEU A 97 6.36 -16.49 -2.98
C LEU A 97 4.98 -16.67 -3.64
N LEU A 98 4.68 -15.80 -4.61
CA LEU A 98 3.40 -15.72 -5.33
C LEU A 98 2.19 -15.38 -4.42
N ARG A 99 2.41 -15.03 -3.15
CA ARG A 99 1.39 -14.56 -2.21
C ARG A 99 1.29 -13.04 -2.23
N ASP A 100 0.15 -12.51 -1.79
CA ASP A 100 0.00 -11.07 -1.58
C ASP A 100 0.69 -10.63 -0.28
N LYS A 101 1.27 -9.42 -0.28
CA LYS A 101 1.99 -8.84 0.85
C LYS A 101 1.06 -8.16 1.85
N GLU A 102 -0.08 -7.63 1.39
CA GLU A 102 -0.98 -6.82 2.22
C GLU A 102 -2.00 -7.68 2.98
N ARG A 103 -1.51 -8.47 3.94
CA ARG A 103 -2.23 -9.52 4.69
C ARG A 103 -3.62 -9.14 5.21
N PHE A 104 -3.81 -7.87 5.62
CA PHE A 104 -5.00 -7.36 6.31
C PHE A 104 -5.67 -6.19 5.57
N SER A 105 -5.53 -6.14 4.24
CA SER A 105 -6.06 -5.07 3.39
C SER A 105 -7.56 -4.80 3.61
N ASN A 106 -7.92 -3.51 3.76
CA ASN A 106 -9.32 -3.04 3.83
C ASN A 106 -10.08 -3.19 2.49
N GLU A 107 -9.39 -3.60 1.43
CA GLU A 107 -9.94 -3.96 0.13
C GLU A 107 -9.85 -5.48 -0.13
N GLY A 108 -9.34 -6.24 0.85
CA GLY A 108 -9.23 -7.68 0.83
C GLY A 108 -10.59 -8.37 0.82
N GLU A 109 -10.76 -9.33 -0.08
CA GLU A 109 -12.02 -10.05 -0.27
C GLU A 109 -11.94 -11.49 0.25
N ALA A 110 -13.04 -12.02 0.78
CA ALA A 110 -13.14 -13.46 1.00
C ALA A 110 -13.27 -14.20 -0.35
N GLU A 111 -12.91 -15.47 -0.38
CA GLU A 111 -13.20 -16.36 -1.52
C GLU A 111 -14.25 -17.37 -1.07
N CYS A 112 -15.38 -17.46 -1.78
CA CYS A 112 -16.50 -18.35 -1.41
C CYS A 112 -16.99 -19.21 -2.59
N ASN A 113 -16.25 -19.26 -3.71
CA ASN A 113 -16.65 -20.03 -4.89
C ASN A 113 -16.32 -21.53 -4.74
N SER A 114 -17.25 -22.38 -5.20
CA SER A 114 -17.10 -23.85 -5.26
C SER A 114 -15.95 -24.36 -6.14
N SER A 115 -15.37 -23.51 -6.97
CA SER A 115 -14.15 -23.79 -7.73
C SER A 115 -12.85 -23.63 -6.92
N ARG A 116 -12.94 -23.11 -5.70
CA ARG A 116 -11.81 -22.78 -4.81
C ARG A 116 -11.90 -23.43 -3.43
N ILE A 117 -13.11 -23.83 -3.00
CA ILE A 117 -13.37 -24.39 -1.68
C ILE A 117 -14.10 -25.74 -1.80
N THR A 118 -13.59 -26.75 -1.09
CA THR A 118 -14.23 -28.07 -0.92
C THR A 118 -15.60 -27.93 -0.27
N GLY A 119 -16.60 -28.69 -0.72
CA GLY A 119 -17.94 -28.74 -0.08
C GLY A 119 -18.91 -27.62 -0.46
N ASN A 120 -18.43 -26.44 -0.88
CA ASN A 120 -19.28 -25.34 -1.34
C ASN A 120 -20.14 -25.75 -2.56
N LYS A 121 -21.46 -25.54 -2.48
CA LYS A 121 -22.45 -25.88 -3.54
C LYS A 121 -23.51 -24.78 -3.64
N GLY A 122 -23.62 -24.15 -4.81
CA GLY A 122 -24.66 -23.14 -5.08
C GLY A 122 -24.60 -21.92 -4.15
N GLU A 123 -25.67 -21.70 -3.39
CA GLU A 123 -25.82 -20.63 -2.40
C GLU A 123 -25.45 -21.06 -0.96
N CYS A 124 -24.77 -22.20 -0.81
CA CYS A 124 -24.33 -22.76 0.48
C CYS A 124 -22.82 -22.98 0.47
N GLY A 125 -22.10 -22.45 1.46
CA GLY A 125 -20.67 -22.71 1.60
C GLY A 125 -19.90 -21.77 2.54
N ALA A 126 -18.69 -22.20 2.91
CA ALA A 126 -17.73 -21.42 3.69
C ALA A 126 -17.05 -20.34 2.83
N CYS A 127 -16.51 -19.31 3.48
CA CYS A 127 -15.75 -18.24 2.84
C CYS A 127 -14.31 -18.20 3.38
N ALA A 128 -13.31 -18.51 2.55
CA ALA A 128 -11.91 -18.45 2.96
C ALA A 128 -11.47 -16.98 3.13
N PRO A 129 -10.99 -16.58 4.32
CA PRO A 129 -10.58 -15.19 4.61
C PRO A 129 -9.31 -14.81 3.84
N TYR A 130 -9.07 -13.51 3.72
CA TYR A 130 -7.98 -12.98 2.89
C TYR A 130 -6.59 -13.42 3.36
N ARG A 131 -6.36 -13.50 4.67
CA ARG A 131 -5.19 -14.12 5.30
C ARG A 131 -4.98 -15.57 4.80
N ARG A 132 -5.96 -16.47 4.99
CA ARG A 132 -5.89 -17.87 4.54
C ARG A 132 -5.59 -17.99 3.06
N ARG A 133 -6.27 -17.20 2.22
CA ARG A 133 -6.16 -17.23 0.74
C ARG A 133 -4.72 -17.10 0.25
N HIS A 134 -3.89 -16.38 0.99
CA HIS A 134 -2.54 -15.98 0.63
C HIS A 134 -1.45 -16.55 1.56
N MET A 135 -1.77 -17.53 2.41
CA MET A 135 -0.84 -18.14 3.38
C MET A 135 0.54 -18.51 2.78
N CYS A 136 1.62 -18.28 3.54
CA CYS A 136 3.02 -18.47 3.15
C CYS A 136 3.45 -19.95 3.16
N ASP A 137 2.76 -20.77 2.38
CA ASP A 137 2.93 -22.24 2.28
C ASP A 137 3.50 -22.71 0.93
N TYR A 138 4.15 -21.83 0.16
CA TYR A 138 4.73 -22.16 -1.16
C TYR A 138 5.80 -23.25 -1.08
N ASN A 139 6.56 -23.32 0.02
CA ASN A 139 7.54 -24.39 0.24
C ASN A 139 6.90 -25.77 0.34
N LEU A 140 5.67 -25.87 0.85
CA LEU A 140 4.93 -27.13 0.94
C LEU A 140 4.54 -27.65 -0.45
N GLU A 141 4.36 -26.79 -1.45
CA GLU A 141 4.08 -27.21 -2.85
C GLU A 141 5.23 -28.05 -3.47
N TYR A 142 6.38 -28.20 -2.78
CA TYR A 142 7.55 -28.97 -3.20
C TYR A 142 7.88 -30.21 -2.35
N ILE A 143 7.10 -30.51 -1.29
CA ILE A 143 7.27 -31.77 -0.53
C ILE A 143 6.67 -32.96 -1.29
N ASN A 144 7.32 -34.12 -1.19
CA ASN A 144 6.88 -35.39 -1.80
C ASN A 144 7.60 -36.59 -1.15
N GLU A 145 7.17 -37.79 -1.52
CA GLU A 145 7.67 -39.07 -0.99
C GLU A 145 9.17 -39.35 -1.21
N LYS A 146 9.89 -38.51 -1.97
CA LYS A 146 11.32 -38.65 -2.27
C LYS A 146 12.21 -37.62 -1.54
N ASN A 147 11.61 -36.60 -0.90
CA ASN A 147 12.35 -35.52 -0.21
C ASN A 147 11.79 -35.17 1.18
N VAL A 148 10.76 -35.87 1.63
CA VAL A 148 10.29 -35.94 3.01
C VAL A 148 10.07 -37.41 3.32
N LEU A 149 10.98 -38.00 4.10
CA LEU A 149 11.04 -39.45 4.33
C LEU A 149 10.57 -39.82 5.74
N THR A 150 10.90 -38.98 6.72
CA THR A 150 10.66 -39.18 8.16
C THR A 150 9.71 -38.14 8.75
N THR A 151 9.22 -38.38 9.96
CA THR A 151 8.51 -37.37 10.77
C THR A 151 9.35 -36.10 11.01
N HIS A 152 10.68 -36.23 11.08
CA HIS A 152 11.60 -35.12 11.28
C HIS A 152 11.65 -34.18 10.07
N ASP A 153 11.74 -34.74 8.85
CA ASP A 153 11.76 -33.96 7.60
C ASP A 153 10.44 -33.20 7.39
N LEU A 154 9.31 -33.85 7.71
CA LEU A 154 7.99 -33.24 7.60
C LEU A 154 7.86 -32.05 8.56
N LEU A 155 8.25 -32.23 9.82
CA LEU A 155 8.30 -31.16 10.81
C LEU A 155 9.16 -30.00 10.30
N GLY A 156 10.40 -30.24 9.85
CA GLY A 156 11.30 -29.19 9.40
C GLY A 156 10.71 -28.31 8.29
N ASN A 157 10.00 -28.91 7.32
CA ASN A 157 9.32 -28.14 6.27
C ASN A 157 8.14 -27.31 6.81
N ILE A 158 7.39 -27.82 7.80
CA ILE A 158 6.26 -27.12 8.43
C ILE A 158 6.73 -25.97 9.33
N LEU A 159 7.83 -26.13 10.08
CA LEU A 159 8.37 -25.06 10.92
C LEU A 159 8.88 -23.88 10.08
N VAL A 160 9.40 -24.14 8.88
CA VAL A 160 9.73 -23.10 7.88
C VAL A 160 8.47 -22.36 7.42
N THR A 161 7.40 -23.09 7.07
CA THR A 161 6.10 -22.48 6.72
C THR A 161 5.58 -21.59 7.86
N ALA A 162 5.59 -22.11 9.09
CA ALA A 162 5.11 -21.42 10.27
C ALA A 162 5.92 -20.14 10.56
N LYS A 163 7.26 -20.21 10.58
CA LYS A 163 8.12 -19.03 10.82
C LYS A 163 7.83 -17.89 9.84
N TYR A 164 7.74 -18.19 8.54
CA TYR A 164 7.58 -17.14 7.53
C TYR A 164 6.13 -16.65 7.37
N GLU A 165 5.12 -17.49 7.63
CA GLU A 165 3.72 -17.03 7.81
C GLU A 165 3.61 -16.11 9.04
N GLY A 166 4.27 -16.46 10.14
CA GLY A 166 4.29 -15.68 11.38
C GLY A 166 4.93 -14.31 11.20
N ALA A 167 6.16 -14.27 10.67
CA ALA A 167 6.82 -13.03 10.28
C ALA A 167 5.95 -12.17 9.35
N SER A 168 5.34 -12.79 8.32
CA SER A 168 4.47 -12.06 7.39
C SER A 168 3.21 -11.50 8.05
N ILE A 169 2.69 -12.10 9.12
CA ILE A 169 1.58 -11.56 9.91
C ILE A 169 2.06 -10.37 10.76
N VAL A 170 3.12 -10.52 11.57
CA VAL A 170 3.55 -9.48 12.54
C VAL A 170 4.13 -8.24 11.83
N GLU A 171 4.74 -8.41 10.65
CA GLU A 171 5.22 -7.31 9.80
C GLU A 171 4.08 -6.50 9.14
N LYS A 172 2.83 -7.00 9.17
CA LYS A 172 1.69 -6.44 8.41
C LYS A 172 0.42 -6.24 9.23
N HIS A 173 0.38 -6.66 10.50
CA HIS A 173 -0.82 -6.54 11.32
C HIS A 173 -1.09 -5.08 11.71
N PRO A 174 -2.30 -4.53 11.48
CA PRO A 174 -2.59 -3.11 11.77
C PRO A 174 -2.41 -2.73 13.25
N ASN A 175 -2.68 -3.67 14.15
CA ASN A 175 -2.58 -3.50 15.61
C ASN A 175 -1.38 -4.31 16.16
N ARG A 176 -0.17 -4.09 15.65
CA ARG A 176 1.05 -4.72 16.19
C ARG A 176 1.32 -4.26 17.64
N GLY A 177 1.91 -5.13 18.46
CA GLY A 177 2.12 -4.88 19.89
C GLY A 177 0.85 -5.07 20.73
N SER A 178 -0.09 -5.90 20.26
CA SER A 178 -1.37 -6.17 20.94
C SER A 178 -1.83 -7.62 20.75
N SER A 179 -2.79 -8.03 21.57
CA SER A 179 -3.37 -9.38 21.55
C SER A 179 -3.94 -9.82 20.18
N GLU A 180 -4.30 -8.87 19.33
CA GLU A 180 -4.86 -9.13 18.01
C GLU A 180 -3.86 -9.80 17.06
N VAL A 181 -2.57 -9.53 17.20
CA VAL A 181 -1.54 -10.25 16.43
C VAL A 181 -1.55 -11.73 16.81
N CYS A 182 -1.60 -12.03 18.11
CA CYS A 182 -1.71 -13.40 18.60
C CYS A 182 -3.01 -14.08 18.12
N THR A 183 -4.13 -13.34 18.00
CA THR A 183 -5.38 -13.84 17.38
C THR A 183 -5.21 -14.16 15.90
N ALA A 184 -4.50 -13.32 15.13
CA ALA A 184 -4.21 -13.58 13.72
C ALA A 184 -3.24 -14.79 13.54
N LEU A 185 -2.23 -14.92 14.41
CA LEU A 185 -1.35 -16.08 14.47
C LEU A 185 -2.14 -17.35 14.82
N ALA A 186 -3.01 -17.33 15.84
CA ALA A 186 -3.88 -18.47 16.19
C ALA A 186 -4.79 -18.93 15.04
N ARG A 187 -5.31 -17.99 14.23
CA ARG A 187 -6.08 -18.29 13.01
C ARG A 187 -5.21 -18.98 11.93
N SER A 188 -3.97 -18.53 11.70
CA SER A 188 -3.05 -19.19 10.75
C SER A 188 -2.47 -20.51 11.27
N PHE A 189 -2.25 -20.64 12.58
CA PHE A 189 -1.86 -21.89 13.23
C PHE A 189 -2.87 -23.01 12.97
N ALA A 190 -4.15 -22.70 13.19
CA ALA A 190 -5.26 -23.63 12.97
C ALA A 190 -5.42 -24.04 11.49
N ASP A 191 -5.24 -23.09 10.57
CA ASP A 191 -5.25 -23.39 9.13
C ASP A 191 -4.03 -24.22 8.69
N ILE A 192 -2.84 -24.00 9.25
CA ILE A 192 -1.67 -24.89 9.02
C ILE A 192 -1.97 -26.30 9.52
N GLY A 193 -2.55 -26.44 10.72
CA GLY A 193 -2.98 -27.72 11.26
C GLY A 193 -3.96 -28.47 10.34
N ASP A 194 -4.90 -27.77 9.73
CA ASP A 194 -5.85 -28.38 8.80
C ASP A 194 -5.24 -28.76 7.45
N ILE A 195 -4.25 -28.00 6.95
CA ILE A 195 -3.48 -28.39 5.75
C ILE A 195 -2.77 -29.72 6.01
N ILE A 196 -2.09 -29.86 7.16
CA ILE A 196 -1.32 -31.07 7.46
C ILE A 196 -2.24 -32.27 7.72
N ARG A 197 -3.38 -32.06 8.37
CA ARG A 197 -4.38 -33.10 8.66
C ARG A 197 -5.27 -33.50 7.49
N GLY A 198 -5.21 -32.78 6.36
CA GLY A 198 -6.11 -33.01 5.22
C GLY A 198 -7.55 -32.52 5.45
N LYS A 199 -7.75 -31.64 6.44
CA LYS A 199 -9.04 -30.98 6.75
C LYS A 199 -9.24 -29.65 6.00
N ASP A 200 -8.17 -29.05 5.46
CA ASP A 200 -8.26 -27.73 4.81
C ASP A 200 -9.13 -27.74 3.55
N MET A 201 -10.14 -26.87 3.55
CA MET A 201 -11.10 -26.77 2.45
C MET A 201 -10.57 -25.95 1.26
N TYR A 202 -9.48 -25.19 1.40
CA TYR A 202 -9.04 -24.20 0.41
C TYR A 202 -8.13 -24.80 -0.69
N ARG A 203 -8.77 -25.27 -1.76
CA ARG A 203 -8.12 -25.85 -2.96
C ARG A 203 -7.30 -24.84 -3.78
N GLY A 204 -7.42 -23.53 -3.51
CA GLY A 204 -6.78 -22.52 -4.34
C GLY A 204 -7.21 -22.61 -5.81
N GLY A 205 -6.37 -22.12 -6.74
CA GLY A 205 -6.71 -21.97 -8.16
C GLY A 205 -5.82 -22.71 -9.16
N GLY A 206 -4.99 -23.65 -8.69
CA GLY A 206 -4.04 -24.42 -9.50
C GLY A 206 -4.01 -25.90 -9.09
N ARG A 207 -3.16 -26.71 -9.72
CA ARG A 207 -3.02 -28.14 -9.35
C ARG A 207 -2.29 -28.35 -8.02
N GLY A 208 -1.44 -27.40 -7.62
CA GLY A 208 -0.51 -27.51 -6.48
C GLY A 208 -1.15 -27.94 -5.15
N ARG A 209 -2.36 -27.49 -4.81
CA ARG A 209 -3.04 -27.92 -3.57
C ARG A 209 -3.54 -29.36 -3.59
N LYS A 210 -4.02 -29.86 -4.74
CA LYS A 210 -4.39 -31.28 -4.88
C LYS A 210 -3.13 -32.15 -4.81
N GLN A 211 -2.06 -31.70 -5.45
CA GLN A 211 -0.76 -32.36 -5.43
C GLN A 211 -0.11 -32.36 -4.04
N LEU A 212 -0.27 -31.28 -3.26
CA LEU A 212 0.17 -31.20 -1.86
C LEU A 212 -0.54 -32.26 -1.01
N GLU A 213 -1.87 -32.39 -1.12
CA GLU A 213 -2.61 -33.41 -0.38
C GLU A 213 -2.23 -34.84 -0.83
N GLU A 214 -2.14 -35.08 -2.14
CA GLU A 214 -1.66 -36.35 -2.71
C GLU A 214 -0.24 -36.72 -2.24
N ASN A 215 0.61 -35.72 -1.98
CA ASN A 215 1.96 -35.93 -1.46
C ASN A 215 1.96 -36.13 0.06
N LEU A 216 1.13 -35.41 0.82
CA LEU A 216 0.94 -35.62 2.26
C LEU A 216 0.43 -37.03 2.57
N GLN A 217 -0.56 -37.52 1.81
CA GLN A 217 -1.05 -38.91 1.91
C GLN A 217 0.10 -39.93 1.84
N LYS A 218 1.01 -39.80 0.87
CA LYS A 218 2.18 -40.69 0.72
C LYS A 218 3.22 -40.50 1.84
N ILE A 219 3.50 -39.26 2.24
CA ILE A 219 4.45 -38.96 3.31
C ILE A 219 3.97 -39.57 4.63
N PHE A 220 2.68 -39.46 4.97
CA PHE A 220 2.11 -40.13 6.13
C PHE A 220 2.08 -41.66 5.98
N GLY A 221 1.95 -42.20 4.76
CA GLY A 221 2.19 -43.62 4.48
C GLY A 221 3.63 -44.07 4.76
N ASN A 222 4.64 -43.28 4.39
CA ASN A 222 6.04 -43.55 4.73
C ASN A 222 6.24 -43.54 6.25
N ILE A 223 5.70 -42.54 6.95
CA ILE A 223 5.75 -42.43 8.42
C ILE A 223 5.06 -43.62 9.08
N TYR A 224 3.87 -44.03 8.62
CA TYR A 224 3.18 -45.23 9.12
C TYR A 224 4.03 -46.51 8.95
N ASN A 225 4.69 -46.67 7.80
CA ASN A 225 5.57 -47.80 7.53
C ASN A 225 6.84 -47.77 8.43
N GLU A 226 7.44 -46.60 8.67
CA GLU A 226 8.59 -46.45 9.57
C GLU A 226 8.23 -46.75 11.04
N LEU A 227 7.10 -46.21 11.53
CA LEU A 227 6.55 -46.51 12.86
C LEU A 227 6.29 -48.00 13.02
N THR A 228 5.70 -48.62 12.00
CA THR A 228 5.41 -50.06 11.95
C THR A 228 6.68 -50.92 11.99
N ARG A 229 7.73 -50.52 11.26
CA ARG A 229 9.02 -51.22 11.21
C ARG A 229 9.85 -51.06 12.49
N THR A 230 9.72 -49.93 13.19
CA THR A 230 10.51 -49.60 14.39
C THR A 230 9.84 -50.00 15.70
N ALA A 231 8.56 -50.37 15.69
CA ALA A 231 7.89 -50.99 16.82
C ALA A 231 8.33 -52.45 16.97
N THR A 232 9.19 -52.73 17.96
CA THR A 232 9.77 -54.05 18.29
C THR A 232 8.77 -55.21 18.15
N SER A 233 9.19 -56.26 17.44
CA SER A 233 8.41 -57.47 17.15
C SER A 233 7.74 -58.05 18.39
N GLY A 234 6.42 -57.87 18.49
CA GLY A 234 5.63 -58.24 19.66
C GLY A 234 4.27 -57.54 19.67
N ASN A 235 3.48 -57.76 20.72
CA ASN A 235 2.10 -57.27 20.79
C ASN A 235 1.98 -55.73 20.68
N LYS A 236 2.95 -54.96 21.20
CA LYS A 236 2.95 -53.49 21.10
C LYS A 236 2.97 -53.01 19.63
N GLY A 237 3.74 -53.65 18.75
CA GLY A 237 3.78 -53.32 17.32
C GLY A 237 2.48 -53.67 16.60
N LYS A 238 1.88 -54.82 16.91
CA LYS A 238 0.55 -55.22 16.37
C LYS A 238 -0.55 -54.24 16.80
N THR A 239 -0.52 -53.76 18.05
CA THR A 239 -1.46 -52.74 18.54
C THR A 239 -1.28 -51.41 17.82
N LEU A 240 -0.05 -50.93 17.60
CA LEU A 240 0.21 -49.68 16.90
C LEU A 240 -0.24 -49.74 15.43
N GLN A 241 0.04 -50.84 14.72
CA GLN A 241 -0.53 -51.09 13.39
C GLN A 241 -2.05 -51.00 13.42
N LYS A 242 -2.72 -51.77 14.29
CA LYS A 242 -4.19 -51.79 14.40
C LYS A 242 -4.78 -50.42 14.78
N HIS A 243 -4.06 -49.60 15.52
CA HIS A 243 -4.51 -48.28 15.96
C HIS A 243 -4.51 -47.22 14.85
N TYR A 244 -3.59 -47.31 13.88
CA TYR A 244 -3.43 -46.37 12.77
C TYR A 244 -3.74 -46.93 11.38
N LYS A 245 -4.11 -48.22 11.26
CA LYS A 245 -4.47 -48.85 9.99
C LYS A 245 -5.66 -48.12 9.36
N ASP A 246 -5.39 -47.43 8.25
CA ASP A 246 -6.39 -46.83 7.37
C ASP A 246 -6.41 -47.58 6.04
N ASN A 247 -7.61 -47.99 5.60
CA ASN A 247 -7.82 -48.66 4.32
C ASN A 247 -7.82 -47.65 3.15
N ASP A 248 -8.24 -46.41 3.41
CA ASP A 248 -8.37 -45.34 2.41
C ASP A 248 -7.04 -44.60 2.16
N LYS A 249 -6.01 -44.89 2.95
CA LYS A 249 -4.64 -44.34 2.87
C LYS A 249 -4.58 -42.80 3.00
N ASN A 250 -5.58 -42.20 3.64
CA ASN A 250 -5.54 -40.79 4.04
C ASN A 250 -4.74 -40.61 5.34
N PHE A 251 -4.74 -41.61 6.20
CA PHE A 251 -4.11 -41.66 7.52
C PHE A 251 -4.61 -40.59 8.50
N PHE A 252 -5.86 -40.12 8.36
CA PHE A 252 -6.43 -38.99 9.13
C PHE A 252 -6.09 -39.01 10.63
N LYS A 253 -6.29 -40.15 11.29
CA LYS A 253 -6.00 -40.32 12.72
C LYS A 253 -4.51 -40.20 13.06
N LEU A 254 -3.64 -40.77 12.24
CA LEU A 254 -2.19 -40.60 12.39
C LEU A 254 -1.77 -39.12 12.21
N ARG A 255 -2.47 -38.37 11.34
CA ARG A 255 -2.21 -36.94 11.16
C ARG A 255 -2.69 -36.08 12.34
N GLU A 256 -3.86 -36.39 12.91
CA GLU A 256 -4.36 -35.73 14.13
C GLU A 256 -3.41 -35.95 15.32
N ASP A 257 -2.96 -37.19 15.53
CA ASP A 257 -2.03 -37.52 16.61
C ASP A 257 -0.63 -36.94 16.33
N TRP A 258 -0.19 -36.91 15.06
CA TRP A 258 1.07 -36.26 14.66
C TRP A 258 1.03 -34.75 14.87
N TRP A 259 -0.08 -34.09 14.52
CA TRP A 259 -0.28 -32.67 14.80
C TRP A 259 -0.27 -32.43 16.31
N THR A 260 -1.05 -33.19 17.07
CA THR A 260 -1.12 -33.11 18.54
C THR A 260 0.25 -33.31 19.20
N ALA A 261 1.10 -34.17 18.67
CA ALA A 261 2.47 -34.37 19.14
C ALA A 261 3.43 -33.20 18.84
N ASN A 262 3.20 -32.44 17.77
CA ASN A 262 4.14 -31.46 17.20
C ASN A 262 3.67 -29.99 17.21
N ARG A 263 2.41 -29.73 17.53
CA ARG A 263 1.76 -28.40 17.48
C ARG A 263 2.49 -27.34 18.31
N ASP A 264 3.12 -27.73 19.41
CA ASP A 264 3.98 -26.90 20.26
C ASP A 264 5.17 -26.31 19.50
N GLN A 265 5.89 -27.14 18.74
CA GLN A 265 7.01 -26.69 17.91
C GLN A 265 6.55 -25.77 16.79
N VAL A 266 5.36 -26.04 16.21
CA VAL A 266 4.75 -25.21 15.16
C VAL A 266 4.32 -23.85 15.71
N TRP A 267 3.73 -23.79 16.91
CA TRP A 267 3.40 -22.52 17.58
C TRP A 267 4.66 -21.71 17.90
N LYS A 268 5.71 -22.37 18.41
CA LYS A 268 7.00 -21.73 18.68
C LYS A 268 7.61 -21.13 17.42
N ALA A 269 7.62 -21.88 16.31
CA ALA A 269 8.06 -21.36 15.01
C ALA A 269 7.23 -20.15 14.53
N LEU A 270 5.90 -20.23 14.65
CA LEU A 270 4.96 -19.19 14.22
C LEU A 270 5.09 -17.89 15.03
N THR A 271 5.46 -17.99 16.30
CA THR A 271 5.63 -16.85 17.23
C THR A 271 7.05 -16.26 17.24
N CYS A 272 8.02 -16.84 16.53
CA CYS A 272 9.42 -16.37 16.45
C CYS A 272 9.60 -14.90 16.02
N SER A 273 8.59 -14.25 15.48
CA SER A 273 8.63 -12.84 15.04
C SER A 273 7.56 -11.96 15.69
N ALA A 274 6.79 -12.50 16.64
CA ALA A 274 5.89 -11.70 17.48
C ALA A 274 6.71 -10.69 18.29
N ASP A 275 6.13 -9.52 18.53
CA ASP A 275 6.80 -8.48 19.30
C ASP A 275 6.72 -8.79 20.81
N GLY A 276 7.74 -8.38 21.58
CA GLY A 276 7.93 -8.80 22.98
C GLY A 276 6.85 -8.33 23.97
N SER A 277 5.83 -7.62 23.49
CA SER A 277 4.68 -7.13 24.27
C SER A 277 3.34 -7.76 23.86
N GLU A 278 3.35 -8.70 22.91
CA GLU A 278 2.14 -9.33 22.39
C GLU A 278 1.73 -10.52 23.29
N GLU A 279 0.51 -10.51 23.84
CA GLU A 279 -0.04 -11.56 24.71
C GLU A 279 -1.31 -12.16 24.08
N TYR A 280 -1.45 -13.48 24.00
CA TYR A 280 -2.70 -14.11 23.55
C TYR A 280 -3.76 -14.02 24.65
N PHE A 281 -4.72 -13.12 24.49
CA PHE A 281 -5.85 -12.96 25.38
C PHE A 281 -6.99 -13.93 25.04
N LYS A 282 -7.69 -14.47 26.05
CA LYS A 282 -9.04 -15.03 25.92
C LYS A 282 -9.83 -14.85 27.22
N LYS A 283 -11.16 -14.87 27.13
CA LYS A 283 -12.07 -14.61 28.24
C LYS A 283 -13.07 -15.76 28.45
N PRO A 284 -12.75 -16.78 29.28
CA PRO A 284 -13.58 -17.99 29.43
C PRO A 284 -14.94 -17.77 30.13
N SER A 285 -15.07 -16.73 30.94
CA SER A 285 -16.29 -16.41 31.71
C SER A 285 -16.44 -14.90 31.93
N ALA A 286 -17.48 -14.46 32.64
CA ALA A 286 -17.66 -13.03 32.95
C ALA A 286 -16.52 -12.45 33.83
N SER A 287 -16.04 -13.22 34.81
CA SER A 287 -14.94 -12.86 35.72
C SER A 287 -13.57 -13.15 35.13
N ASP A 288 -13.42 -14.29 34.47
CA ASP A 288 -12.11 -14.90 34.27
C ASP A 288 -11.45 -14.43 32.98
N GLN A 289 -10.15 -14.12 33.07
CA GLN A 289 -9.34 -13.68 31.94
C GLN A 289 -8.06 -14.52 31.89
N SER A 290 -7.70 -14.99 30.71
CA SER A 290 -6.48 -15.76 30.47
C SER A 290 -5.62 -15.02 29.46
N PHE A 291 -4.35 -14.85 29.81
CA PHE A 291 -3.31 -14.27 28.95
C PHE A 291 -2.21 -15.33 28.81
N SER A 292 -1.58 -15.41 27.63
CA SER A 292 -0.25 -16.00 27.54
C SER A 292 0.78 -15.04 28.15
N ASN A 293 1.99 -15.53 28.37
CA ASN A 293 3.16 -14.68 28.50
C ASN A 293 3.43 -13.89 27.20
N GLU A 294 4.41 -12.99 27.28
CA GLU A 294 4.98 -12.23 26.18
C GLU A 294 5.28 -13.08 24.91
N GLN A 295 5.33 -12.42 23.76
CA GLN A 295 5.57 -13.04 22.46
C GLN A 295 4.54 -14.14 22.12
N CYS A 296 3.27 -13.91 22.46
CA CYS A 296 2.14 -14.84 22.31
C CYS A 296 2.38 -16.22 22.96
N GLY A 297 3.13 -16.26 24.07
CA GLY A 297 3.49 -17.51 24.75
C GLY A 297 4.58 -18.32 24.05
N HIS A 298 5.47 -17.68 23.28
CA HIS A 298 6.58 -18.34 22.55
C HIS A 298 7.45 -19.28 23.42
N TYR A 299 7.61 -18.93 24.70
CA TYR A 299 8.42 -19.65 25.68
C TYR A 299 7.61 -20.64 26.54
N GLU A 300 6.29 -20.76 26.33
CA GLU A 300 5.44 -21.66 27.10
C GLU A 300 5.42 -23.09 26.54
N ASN A 301 5.41 -24.07 27.46
CA ASN A 301 5.28 -25.49 27.11
C ASN A 301 3.83 -25.90 26.74
N ASN A 302 2.85 -25.03 26.98
CA ASN A 302 1.44 -25.28 26.67
C ASN A 302 0.86 -24.10 25.88
N ILE A 303 0.24 -24.40 24.74
CA ILE A 303 -0.35 -23.37 23.88
C ILE A 303 -1.74 -23.01 24.40
N LEU A 304 -1.94 -21.75 24.79
CA LEU A 304 -3.20 -21.27 25.35
C LEU A 304 -4.39 -21.34 24.37
N THR A 305 -4.13 -21.27 23.05
CA THR A 305 -5.16 -21.41 22.01
C THR A 305 -5.47 -22.88 21.65
N ASN A 306 -6.75 -23.12 21.35
CA ASN A 306 -7.34 -24.36 20.87
C ASN A 306 -8.07 -24.16 19.54
N LEU A 307 -7.87 -23.03 18.83
CA LEU A 307 -8.48 -22.80 17.51
C LEU A 307 -8.11 -23.87 16.48
N ASP A 308 -6.97 -24.54 16.61
CA ASP A 308 -6.61 -25.72 15.79
C ASP A 308 -7.48 -26.96 16.08
N TYR A 309 -8.35 -26.91 17.08
CA TYR A 309 -9.41 -27.87 17.36
C TYR A 309 -10.80 -27.22 17.21
N VAL A 310 -10.96 -26.19 16.38
CA VAL A 310 -12.28 -25.66 15.97
C VAL A 310 -12.46 -25.93 14.47
N PRO A 311 -13.59 -26.49 13.99
CA PRO A 311 -13.83 -26.71 12.56
C PRO A 311 -13.61 -25.47 11.71
N GLN A 312 -12.86 -25.63 10.61
CA GLN A 312 -12.36 -24.52 9.81
C GLN A 312 -13.44 -23.54 9.33
N PHE A 313 -14.63 -24.05 8.99
CA PHE A 313 -15.79 -23.22 8.62
C PHE A 313 -16.14 -22.20 9.72
N LEU A 314 -16.24 -22.62 10.97
CA LEU A 314 -16.63 -21.76 12.09
C LEU A 314 -15.55 -20.70 12.38
N ARG A 315 -14.26 -21.07 12.27
CA ARG A 315 -13.13 -20.13 12.42
C ARG A 315 -13.14 -19.06 11.33
N TRP A 316 -13.34 -19.47 10.08
CA TRP A 316 -13.42 -18.56 8.94
C TRP A 316 -14.65 -17.66 9.02
N PHE A 317 -15.79 -18.15 9.51
CA PHE A 317 -16.99 -17.33 9.67
C PHE A 317 -16.85 -16.31 10.80
N ASN A 318 -16.23 -16.69 11.92
CA ASN A 318 -15.80 -15.77 12.99
C ASN A 318 -14.82 -14.70 12.47
N GLU A 319 -13.77 -15.10 11.74
CA GLU A 319 -12.82 -14.16 11.13
C GLU A 319 -13.48 -13.25 10.07
N TRP A 320 -14.44 -13.78 9.30
CA TRP A 320 -15.23 -13.00 8.36
C TRP A 320 -16.08 -11.93 9.05
N ALA A 321 -16.63 -12.21 10.23
CA ALA A 321 -17.46 -11.27 10.99
C ALA A 321 -16.62 -10.12 11.57
N GLU A 322 -15.48 -10.42 12.21
CA GLU A 322 -14.55 -9.38 12.70
C GLU A 322 -14.08 -8.48 11.56
N GLU A 323 -13.62 -9.07 10.44
CA GLU A 323 -13.15 -8.31 9.28
C GLU A 323 -14.26 -7.51 8.61
N PHE A 324 -15.51 -8.00 8.61
CA PHE A 324 -16.66 -7.22 8.18
C PHE A 324 -16.87 -6.00 9.09
N CYS A 325 -16.90 -6.17 10.41
CA CYS A 325 -17.09 -5.08 11.37
C CYS A 325 -15.96 -4.03 11.25
N ARG A 326 -14.70 -4.48 11.22
CA ARG A 326 -13.49 -3.64 11.08
C ARG A 326 -13.48 -2.84 9.77
N VAL A 327 -13.78 -3.48 8.63
CA VAL A 327 -13.77 -2.82 7.32
C VAL A 327 -15.03 -1.96 7.09
N ARG A 328 -16.19 -2.32 7.68
CA ARG A 328 -17.39 -1.47 7.70
C ARG A 328 -17.09 -0.14 8.36
N GLU A 329 -16.46 -0.16 9.54
CA GLU A 329 -16.11 1.06 10.28
C GLU A 329 -15.12 1.95 9.50
N HIS A 330 -14.11 1.37 8.86
CA HIS A 330 -13.18 2.12 8.00
C HIS A 330 -13.86 2.75 6.76
N LYS A 331 -14.79 2.03 6.10
CA LYS A 331 -15.55 2.58 4.96
C LYS A 331 -16.52 3.68 5.41
N LEU A 332 -17.17 3.52 6.56
CA LEU A 332 -18.03 4.56 7.15
C LEU A 332 -17.27 5.86 7.48
N LYS A 333 -16.00 5.76 7.91
CA LYS A 333 -15.10 6.93 8.09
C LYS A 333 -14.91 7.69 6.77
N LYS A 334 -14.50 6.99 5.70
CA LYS A 334 -14.34 7.58 4.35
C LYS A 334 -15.62 8.26 3.84
N ILE A 335 -16.78 7.60 3.98
CA ILE A 335 -18.08 8.16 3.58
C ILE A 335 -18.37 9.45 4.36
N LYS A 336 -18.20 9.44 5.69
CA LYS A 336 -18.46 10.62 6.53
C LYS A 336 -17.55 11.79 6.12
N GLU A 337 -16.28 11.52 5.86
CA GLU A 337 -15.31 12.51 5.37
C GLU A 337 -15.70 13.07 3.99
N ALA A 338 -16.07 12.21 3.03
CA ALA A 338 -16.47 12.62 1.69
C ALA A 338 -17.82 13.37 1.64
N CYS A 339 -18.78 12.97 2.49
CA CYS A 339 -20.16 13.45 2.44
C CYS A 339 -20.50 14.57 3.43
N ARG A 340 -19.69 14.80 4.47
CA ARG A 340 -19.89 15.88 5.47
C ARG A 340 -18.64 16.74 5.70
N GLY A 341 -17.45 16.15 5.53
CA GLY A 341 -16.17 16.79 5.81
C GLY A 341 -15.88 16.93 7.31
N GLY A 342 -14.61 17.10 7.68
CA GLY A 342 -14.14 17.06 9.08
C GLY A 342 -14.80 18.07 10.04
N ASN A 343 -15.45 19.12 9.52
CA ASN A 343 -16.16 20.13 10.30
C ASN A 343 -17.69 20.14 10.05
N ASN A 344 -18.28 19.11 9.42
CA ASN A 344 -19.69 19.06 8.99
C ASN A 344 -20.16 20.27 8.12
N LYS A 345 -19.23 21.01 7.52
CA LYS A 345 -19.50 22.24 6.75
C LYS A 345 -20.17 21.99 5.39
N LYS A 346 -20.09 20.76 4.86
CA LYS A 346 -20.82 20.32 3.65
C LYS A 346 -21.96 19.37 4.03
N GLU A 347 -22.97 19.26 3.17
CA GLU A 347 -24.03 18.28 3.36
C GLU A 347 -24.37 17.60 2.04
N CYS A 348 -23.52 16.64 1.64
CA CYS A 348 -23.64 15.98 0.35
C CYS A 348 -24.69 14.84 0.37
N SER A 349 -25.33 14.60 -0.78
CA SER A 349 -26.15 13.41 -1.03
C SER A 349 -25.35 12.25 -1.65
N LYS A 350 -25.90 11.03 -1.63
CA LYS A 350 -25.35 9.88 -2.40
C LYS A 350 -25.38 10.09 -3.92
N GLU A 351 -26.18 11.05 -4.41
CA GLU A 351 -26.15 11.54 -5.79
C GLU A 351 -25.04 12.55 -6.06
N GLY A 352 -24.30 13.00 -5.05
CA GLY A 352 -23.19 13.94 -5.22
C GLY A 352 -23.59 15.40 -5.40
N TYR A 353 -24.80 15.80 -4.98
CA TYR A 353 -25.20 17.20 -4.81
C TYR A 353 -24.81 17.69 -3.40
N ASP A 354 -24.54 18.98 -3.19
CA ASP A 354 -24.37 19.61 -1.87
C ASP A 354 -25.68 20.28 -1.47
N CYS A 355 -26.43 19.65 -0.57
CA CYS A 355 -27.79 20.05 -0.19
C CYS A 355 -27.90 21.44 0.45
N LYS A 356 -26.76 22.12 0.71
CA LYS A 356 -26.66 23.52 1.16
C LYS A 356 -26.33 24.52 0.06
N LYS A 357 -25.83 24.08 -1.10
CA LYS A 357 -25.35 24.94 -2.20
C LYS A 357 -26.07 24.71 -3.52
N THR A 358 -26.23 23.45 -3.91
CA THR A 358 -26.90 23.05 -5.15
C THR A 358 -28.31 23.65 -5.11
N ASN A 359 -28.57 24.68 -5.90
CA ASN A 359 -29.76 25.51 -5.72
C ASN A 359 -30.96 24.89 -6.43
N ILE A 360 -31.46 23.80 -5.85
CA ILE A 360 -32.63 23.02 -6.25
C ILE A 360 -33.83 23.92 -6.67
N LYS A 361 -33.97 25.10 -6.05
CA LYS A 361 -35.00 26.12 -6.36
C LYS A 361 -34.95 26.69 -7.78
N ARG A 362 -33.86 26.47 -8.54
CA ARG A 362 -33.77 26.88 -9.95
C ARG A 362 -34.55 25.97 -10.89
N ASN A 363 -34.90 24.76 -10.46
CA ASN A 363 -35.67 23.79 -11.25
C ASN A 363 -34.98 23.39 -12.58
N GLU A 364 -33.65 23.37 -12.57
CA GLU A 364 -32.78 22.84 -13.62
C GLU A 364 -32.69 21.31 -13.47
N ILE A 365 -32.74 20.51 -14.55
CA ILE A 365 -32.73 19.02 -14.44
C ILE A 365 -31.31 18.43 -14.51
N PHE A 366 -30.40 19.07 -15.25
CA PHE A 366 -29.01 18.64 -15.42
C PHE A 366 -28.06 19.53 -14.61
N VAL A 367 -28.14 19.41 -13.29
CA VAL A 367 -27.37 20.23 -12.35
C VAL A 367 -25.97 19.64 -12.12
N ASP A 368 -24.95 20.51 -12.03
CA ASP A 368 -23.58 20.15 -11.71
C ASP A 368 -23.43 19.45 -10.34
N LEU A 369 -22.48 18.52 -10.25
CA LEU A 369 -22.22 17.77 -9.03
C LEU A 369 -21.20 18.50 -8.12
N ASP A 370 -21.68 19.13 -7.05
CA ASP A 370 -20.86 19.79 -6.00
C ASP A 370 -20.05 18.80 -5.12
N CYS A 371 -20.46 17.53 -5.07
CA CYS A 371 -19.95 16.47 -4.19
C CYS A 371 -19.74 15.09 -4.87
N PRO A 372 -19.14 14.96 -6.07
CA PRO A 372 -19.04 13.67 -6.78
C PRO A 372 -18.34 12.57 -5.96
N ARG A 373 -17.35 12.96 -5.13
CA ARG A 373 -16.65 12.06 -4.20
C ARG A 373 -17.55 11.39 -3.16
N CYS A 374 -18.69 11.98 -2.81
CA CYS A 374 -19.70 11.34 -1.98
C CYS A 374 -20.48 10.25 -2.76
N GLU A 375 -20.83 10.50 -4.03
CA GLU A 375 -21.43 9.46 -4.90
C GLU A 375 -20.47 8.28 -5.10
N GLU A 376 -19.17 8.55 -5.28
CA GLU A 376 -18.11 7.54 -5.41
C GLU A 376 -18.01 6.63 -4.17
N GLU A 377 -17.78 7.20 -2.98
CA GLU A 377 -17.62 6.41 -1.74
C GLU A 377 -18.93 5.71 -1.34
N CYS A 378 -20.10 6.35 -1.52
CA CYS A 378 -21.39 5.71 -1.28
C CYS A 378 -21.66 4.54 -2.25
N THR A 379 -21.35 4.69 -3.54
CA THR A 379 -21.51 3.59 -4.51
C THR A 379 -20.54 2.44 -4.19
N SER A 380 -19.28 2.74 -3.89
CA SER A 380 -18.25 1.78 -3.48
C SER A 380 -18.60 1.00 -2.21
N TYR A 381 -19.17 1.68 -1.21
CA TYR A 381 -19.67 1.05 0.01
C TYR A 381 -20.88 0.14 -0.26
N ASN A 382 -21.85 0.59 -1.05
CA ASN A 382 -23.06 -0.16 -1.33
C ASN A 382 -22.79 -1.42 -2.16
N GLU A 383 -21.85 -1.38 -3.11
CA GLU A 383 -21.41 -2.59 -3.84
C GLU A 383 -20.63 -3.57 -2.95
N TRP A 384 -19.83 -3.06 -2.01
CA TRP A 384 -19.15 -3.89 -1.00
C TRP A 384 -20.14 -4.53 -0.01
N LEU A 385 -21.17 -3.79 0.43
CA LEU A 385 -22.25 -4.33 1.28
C LEU A 385 -23.05 -5.43 0.59
N LYS A 386 -23.55 -5.18 -0.63
CA LYS A 386 -24.31 -6.20 -1.41
C LYS A 386 -23.46 -7.47 -1.65
N LYS A 387 -22.13 -7.34 -1.76
CA LYS A 387 -21.22 -8.49 -1.76
C LYS A 387 -21.15 -9.18 -0.38
N LYS A 388 -20.94 -8.43 0.71
CA LYS A 388 -20.82 -8.98 2.06
C LYS A 388 -22.09 -9.69 2.53
N GLU A 389 -23.27 -9.16 2.21
CA GLU A 389 -24.53 -9.85 2.45
C GLU A 389 -24.59 -11.20 1.70
N GLY A 390 -24.11 -11.25 0.45
CA GLY A 390 -23.98 -12.49 -0.32
C GLY A 390 -22.90 -13.47 0.17
N GLU A 391 -21.96 -13.03 1.01
CA GLU A 391 -21.01 -13.87 1.73
C GLU A 391 -21.61 -14.38 3.06
N PHE A 392 -22.37 -13.54 3.77
CA PHE A 392 -23.12 -13.88 4.98
C PHE A 392 -24.19 -14.95 4.73
N ASN A 393 -25.07 -14.72 3.75
CA ASN A 393 -26.15 -15.66 3.38
C ASN A 393 -25.63 -17.07 3.04
N LYS A 394 -24.45 -17.19 2.43
CA LYS A 394 -23.83 -18.49 2.12
C LYS A 394 -23.33 -19.24 3.35
N GLN A 395 -22.81 -18.51 4.32
CA GLN A 395 -22.31 -19.05 5.58
C GLN A 395 -23.45 -19.40 6.52
N ASN A 396 -24.56 -18.64 6.50
CA ASN A 396 -25.85 -19.02 7.08
C ASN A 396 -26.33 -20.38 6.55
N ASN A 397 -26.53 -20.48 5.24
CA ASN A 397 -26.95 -21.71 4.55
C ASN A 397 -25.99 -22.91 4.73
N LYS A 398 -24.75 -22.66 5.19
CA LYS A 398 -23.77 -23.68 5.58
C LYS A 398 -23.91 -24.04 7.06
N TYR A 399 -24.05 -23.07 7.97
CA TYR A 399 -24.20 -23.29 9.41
C TYR A 399 -25.38 -24.21 9.72
N GLU A 400 -26.59 -23.87 9.26
CA GLU A 400 -27.77 -24.70 9.55
C GLU A 400 -27.56 -26.13 9.08
N LYS A 401 -26.89 -26.35 7.94
CA LYS A 401 -26.60 -27.71 7.43
C LYS A 401 -25.54 -28.47 8.21
N GLU A 402 -24.58 -27.82 8.85
CA GLU A 402 -23.66 -28.54 9.74
C GLU A 402 -24.36 -28.94 11.06
N ILE A 403 -25.39 -28.19 11.48
CA ILE A 403 -26.18 -28.47 12.69
C ILE A 403 -27.32 -29.47 12.41
N GLU A 404 -27.96 -29.44 11.24
CA GLU A 404 -29.00 -30.38 10.81
C GLU A 404 -28.46 -31.81 10.58
N ASN A 405 -27.18 -31.96 10.18
CA ASN A 405 -26.60 -33.28 9.90
C ASN A 405 -26.22 -34.04 11.18
N ASP A 406 -27.18 -34.77 11.77
CA ASP A 406 -26.93 -35.74 12.86
C ASP A 406 -25.90 -36.84 12.49
N GLN A 407 -25.64 -37.02 11.20
CA GLN A 407 -24.50 -37.80 10.68
C GLN A 407 -23.63 -36.92 9.77
N SER A 408 -22.89 -36.00 10.37
CA SER A 408 -21.76 -35.33 9.72
C SER A 408 -20.80 -36.38 9.14
N ASN A 409 -20.59 -36.31 7.81
CA ASN A 409 -19.66 -37.17 7.07
C ASN A 409 -18.19 -36.75 7.28
N SER A 410 -17.81 -36.33 8.49
CA SER A 410 -16.39 -36.14 8.83
C SER A 410 -15.73 -37.49 9.07
N HIS A 411 -14.51 -37.65 8.55
CA HIS A 411 -13.62 -38.77 8.87
C HIS A 411 -13.00 -38.64 10.29
N SER A 412 -13.44 -37.67 11.09
CA SER A 412 -12.95 -37.37 12.42
C SER A 412 -14.10 -37.35 13.43
N THR A 413 -14.07 -38.25 14.41
CA THR A 413 -15.04 -38.29 15.52
C THR A 413 -15.10 -36.97 16.27
N TYR A 414 -13.97 -36.26 16.34
CA TYR A 414 -13.83 -34.96 17.00
C TYR A 414 -14.77 -33.89 16.45
N ASP A 415 -14.84 -33.75 15.11
CA ASP A 415 -15.62 -32.67 14.51
C ASP A 415 -17.12 -32.90 14.80
N ASN A 416 -17.55 -34.16 14.82
CA ASN A 416 -18.92 -34.56 15.14
C ASN A 416 -19.24 -34.28 16.62
N GLU A 417 -18.32 -34.59 17.54
CA GLU A 417 -18.48 -34.33 18.96
C GLU A 417 -18.55 -32.82 19.26
N LEU A 418 -17.68 -32.01 18.62
CA LEU A 418 -17.74 -30.56 18.73
C LEU A 418 -19.02 -29.99 18.10
N TYR A 419 -19.46 -30.48 16.94
CA TYR A 419 -20.74 -30.05 16.36
C TYR A 419 -21.94 -30.45 17.23
N ASN A 420 -21.91 -31.59 17.93
CA ASN A 420 -22.93 -31.98 18.90
C ASN A 420 -22.94 -31.03 20.12
N ASN A 421 -21.77 -30.71 20.69
CA ASN A 421 -21.65 -29.75 21.79
C ASN A 421 -22.07 -28.32 21.35
N LEU A 422 -21.79 -27.95 20.09
CA LEU A 422 -22.25 -26.70 19.50
C LEU A 422 -23.77 -26.71 19.26
N LYS A 423 -24.35 -27.83 18.81
CA LYS A 423 -25.80 -28.02 18.62
C LYS A 423 -26.57 -27.95 19.93
N GLY A 424 -26.02 -28.49 21.03
CA GLY A 424 -26.64 -28.36 22.35
C GLY A 424 -26.75 -26.91 22.84
N ASN A 425 -25.69 -26.12 22.66
CA ASN A 425 -25.64 -24.72 23.13
C ASN A 425 -26.28 -23.73 22.13
N TYR A 426 -26.02 -23.91 20.83
CA TYR A 426 -26.38 -23.03 19.72
C TYR A 426 -27.14 -23.79 18.60
N PRO A 427 -28.31 -24.39 18.89
CA PRO A 427 -29.08 -25.26 17.98
C PRO A 427 -29.64 -24.60 16.71
N SER A 428 -29.40 -23.30 16.48
CA SER A 428 -29.80 -22.60 15.26
C SER A 428 -28.88 -21.42 14.97
N PHE A 429 -28.79 -21.05 13.69
CA PHE A 429 -28.03 -19.89 13.22
C PHE A 429 -28.29 -18.65 14.05
N LYS A 430 -29.57 -18.34 14.32
CA LYS A 430 -29.97 -17.16 15.09
C LYS A 430 -29.28 -17.07 16.46
N LYS A 431 -29.06 -18.19 17.16
CA LYS A 431 -28.32 -18.23 18.43
C LYS A 431 -26.82 -18.05 18.23
N PHE A 432 -26.22 -18.79 17.30
CA PHE A 432 -24.77 -18.70 17.05
C PHE A 432 -24.35 -17.30 16.59
N VAL A 433 -25.16 -16.66 15.76
CA VAL A 433 -24.94 -15.31 15.24
C VAL A 433 -24.92 -14.24 16.33
N GLU A 434 -25.56 -14.48 17.47
CA GLU A 434 -25.44 -13.61 18.64
C GLU A 434 -24.07 -13.70 19.34
N THR A 435 -23.22 -14.66 18.99
CA THR A 435 -21.80 -14.67 19.41
C THR A 435 -20.91 -13.86 18.47
N LEU A 436 -21.33 -13.63 17.21
CA LEU A 436 -20.57 -12.84 16.22
C LEU A 436 -20.66 -11.32 16.48
N LYS A 437 -21.77 -10.83 17.05
CA LYS A 437 -21.91 -9.41 17.45
C LYS A 437 -21.06 -9.03 18.67
N GLU A 438 -20.62 -10.02 19.45
CA GLU A 438 -19.89 -9.87 20.72
C GLU A 438 -18.35 -9.84 20.55
N GLY A 439 -17.89 -9.79 19.29
CA GLY A 439 -16.49 -9.66 18.90
C GLY A 439 -15.84 -8.30 19.20
N PRO A 440 -14.49 -8.22 19.26
CA PRO A 440 -13.76 -6.99 19.59
C PRO A 440 -14.10 -5.80 18.67
N TYR A 441 -14.33 -6.02 17.36
CA TYR A 441 -14.70 -4.92 16.44
C TYR A 441 -16.21 -4.72 16.29
N CYS A 442 -17.01 -5.77 16.48
CA CYS A 442 -18.46 -5.70 16.30
C CYS A 442 -19.18 -5.03 17.49
N THR A 443 -18.61 -5.11 18.69
CA THR A 443 -19.11 -4.42 19.89
C THR A 443 -18.90 -2.90 19.84
N SER A 444 -17.82 -2.41 19.24
CA SER A 444 -17.37 -1.00 19.29
C SER A 444 -17.90 -0.12 18.15
N SER A 445 -19.23 -0.02 18.00
CA SER A 445 -19.85 0.75 16.90
C SER A 445 -19.94 2.26 17.19
N ILE A 446 -18.83 2.99 16.98
CA ILE A 446 -18.71 4.44 17.30
C ILE A 446 -19.44 5.36 16.31
N ILE A 447 -19.67 4.93 15.07
CA ILE A 447 -20.11 5.82 13.96
C ILE A 447 -21.56 5.60 13.50
N GLU A 448 -22.00 4.36 13.25
CA GLU A 448 -23.36 4.04 12.78
C GLU A 448 -23.88 2.69 13.27
N GLY A 449 -24.68 2.73 14.35
CA GLY A 449 -25.56 1.66 14.83
C GLY A 449 -24.86 0.44 15.45
N LYS A 450 -25.43 -0.16 16.50
CA LYS A 450 -24.95 -1.47 16.97
C LYS A 450 -25.24 -2.52 15.89
N ILE A 451 -24.22 -3.25 15.48
CA ILE A 451 -24.36 -4.35 14.51
C ILE A 451 -25.21 -5.46 15.14
N ASP A 452 -26.25 -5.88 14.42
CA ASP A 452 -27.13 -6.98 14.80
C ASP A 452 -27.38 -7.84 13.56
N PHE A 453 -26.56 -8.87 13.41
CA PHE A 453 -26.62 -9.81 12.28
C PHE A 453 -27.96 -10.57 12.19
N ASN A 454 -28.75 -10.64 13.28
CA ASN A 454 -30.12 -11.18 13.24
C ASN A 454 -31.12 -10.19 12.60
N LYS A 455 -30.74 -8.92 12.46
CA LYS A 455 -31.42 -7.90 11.65
C LYS A 455 -30.61 -7.63 10.39
N GLN A 456 -30.66 -8.58 9.47
CA GLN A 456 -29.89 -8.55 8.22
C GLN A 456 -30.07 -7.23 7.45
N TYR A 457 -31.31 -6.73 7.32
CA TYR A 457 -31.58 -5.44 6.67
C TYR A 457 -30.83 -4.27 7.34
N ASP A 458 -30.98 -4.10 8.66
CA ASP A 458 -30.32 -3.01 9.41
C ASP A 458 -28.78 -3.10 9.35
N THR A 459 -28.22 -4.32 9.38
CA THR A 459 -26.76 -4.54 9.37
C THR A 459 -26.13 -4.28 8.00
N PHE A 460 -26.80 -4.68 6.91
CA PHE A 460 -26.33 -4.47 5.53
C PHE A 460 -26.96 -3.23 4.86
N SER A 461 -27.62 -2.35 5.63
CA SER A 461 -28.23 -1.12 5.12
C SER A 461 -27.20 -0.11 4.61
N HIS A 462 -27.65 0.78 3.72
CA HIS A 462 -26.88 1.95 3.28
C HIS A 462 -26.62 2.91 4.45
N SER A 463 -25.47 3.59 4.40
CA SER A 463 -25.04 4.52 5.46
C SER A 463 -25.98 5.72 5.59
N GLN A 464 -26.15 6.26 6.80
CA GLN A 464 -27.01 7.42 7.03
C GLN A 464 -26.49 8.68 6.32
N TYR A 465 -25.17 8.75 6.08
CA TYR A 465 -24.53 9.82 5.31
C TYR A 465 -24.83 9.69 3.80
N CYS A 466 -25.19 8.50 3.32
CA CYS A 466 -25.54 8.18 1.93
C CYS A 466 -27.05 8.26 1.66
N LYS A 467 -27.72 9.31 2.13
CA LYS A 467 -29.12 9.62 1.80
C LYS A 467 -29.20 10.63 0.66
N SER A 468 -30.34 10.75 -0.02
CA SER A 468 -30.62 11.91 -0.87
C SER A 468 -30.78 13.20 -0.05
N CYS A 469 -30.78 14.36 -0.73
CA CYS A 469 -31.02 15.64 -0.07
C CYS A 469 -32.43 15.67 0.57
N PRO A 470 -32.59 16.19 1.80
CA PRO A 470 -33.88 16.26 2.47
C PRO A 470 -34.90 17.13 1.71
N ILE A 471 -36.05 16.54 1.35
CA ILE A 471 -37.15 17.25 0.69
C ILE A 471 -38.12 17.75 1.75
N PHE A 472 -38.32 19.06 1.82
CA PHE A 472 -39.38 19.75 2.57
C PHE A 472 -39.60 19.27 4.03
N ASN A 473 -38.53 18.89 4.74
CA ASN A 473 -38.57 18.33 6.10
C ASN A 473 -39.44 17.07 6.27
N LEU A 474 -39.66 16.30 5.20
CA LEU A 474 -40.36 15.01 5.24
C LEU A 474 -39.71 14.06 6.27
N LYS A 475 -40.45 13.75 7.33
CA LYS A 475 -40.11 12.67 8.25
C LYS A 475 -40.63 11.36 7.67
N CYS A 476 -39.72 10.40 7.47
CA CYS A 476 -40.02 9.04 7.04
C CYS A 476 -39.41 8.05 8.04
N ALA A 477 -40.21 7.13 8.56
CA ALA A 477 -39.79 6.05 9.45
C ALA A 477 -40.48 4.75 9.04
N ASN A 478 -39.71 3.66 8.93
CA ASN A 478 -40.20 2.32 8.56
C ASN A 478 -41.09 2.33 7.29
N GLY A 479 -40.69 3.08 6.27
CA GLY A 479 -41.44 3.26 5.01
C GLY A 479 -42.67 4.19 5.08
N LYS A 480 -43.13 4.56 6.27
CA LYS A 480 -44.22 5.53 6.47
C LYS A 480 -43.64 6.94 6.53
N CYS A 481 -44.16 7.83 5.68
CA CYS A 481 -43.84 9.25 5.65
C CYS A 481 -45.11 10.07 5.93
N ASN A 482 -44.95 11.30 6.41
CA ASN A 482 -46.02 12.30 6.36
C ASN A 482 -46.47 12.52 4.90
N SER A 483 -47.70 13.00 4.67
CA SER A 483 -48.15 13.26 3.29
C SER A 483 -47.38 14.42 2.68
N LEU A 484 -47.14 14.35 1.36
CA LEU A 484 -46.68 15.50 0.58
C LEU A 484 -47.68 16.65 0.63
N ASP A 485 -48.96 16.38 0.89
CA ASP A 485 -50.02 17.38 0.87
C ASP A 485 -50.05 18.23 2.16
N ASP A 486 -49.68 17.65 3.31
CA ASP A 486 -49.59 18.32 4.63
C ASP A 486 -48.49 19.42 4.69
N ILE A 487 -47.67 19.52 3.65
CA ILE A 487 -46.50 20.41 3.60
C ILE A 487 -46.92 21.82 3.18
N ASN A 488 -46.80 22.78 4.10
CA ASN A 488 -46.98 24.21 3.82
C ASN A 488 -45.73 24.80 3.14
N CYS A 489 -45.91 25.36 1.93
CA CYS A 489 -44.85 26.09 1.23
C CYS A 489 -44.59 27.44 1.92
N ARG A 490 -43.32 27.82 2.10
CA ARG A 490 -42.95 29.19 2.49
C ARG A 490 -42.82 30.05 1.24
N ASN A 491 -43.39 31.26 1.27
CA ASN A 491 -43.16 32.25 0.21
C ASN A 491 -41.69 32.67 0.17
N ILE A 492 -41.07 32.61 -1.01
CA ILE A 492 -39.68 32.98 -1.26
C ILE A 492 -39.68 34.14 -2.27
N PRO A 493 -39.15 35.33 -1.92
CA PRO A 493 -39.00 36.41 -2.88
C PRO A 493 -38.02 36.06 -4.01
N THR A 494 -38.34 36.49 -5.23
CA THR A 494 -37.50 36.54 -6.43
C THR A 494 -36.98 35.22 -7.03
N MET A 495 -37.55 34.83 -8.17
CA MET A 495 -36.80 34.56 -9.42
C MET A 495 -37.63 35.05 -10.61
N THR A 496 -36.99 35.59 -11.65
CA THR A 496 -37.63 36.39 -12.71
C THR A 496 -38.18 35.59 -13.91
N ASN A 497 -38.12 34.25 -13.89
CA ASN A 497 -38.72 33.41 -14.93
C ASN A 497 -39.28 32.10 -14.36
N ILE A 498 -40.61 32.01 -14.30
CA ILE A 498 -41.46 30.87 -14.72
C ILE A 498 -42.93 31.32 -14.58
N ARG A 499 -43.81 30.89 -15.49
CA ARG A 499 -45.24 31.26 -15.49
C ARG A 499 -46.02 30.46 -14.43
N LYS A 500 -47.16 31.00 -13.98
CA LYS A 500 -48.11 30.33 -13.06
C LYS A 500 -48.38 28.87 -13.49
N GLN A 501 -48.06 27.90 -12.62
CA GLN A 501 -48.42 26.48 -12.77
C GLN A 501 -48.86 25.87 -11.43
N GLU A 502 -49.95 26.37 -10.85
CA GLU A 502 -50.57 25.75 -9.66
C GLU A 502 -51.50 24.58 -10.04
N ASN A 503 -51.92 24.49 -11.31
CA ASN A 503 -52.94 23.56 -11.80
C ASN A 503 -52.40 22.60 -12.89
N GLU A 504 -51.45 21.73 -12.52
CA GLU A 504 -51.04 20.60 -13.38
C GLU A 504 -51.33 19.25 -12.73
N ASN A 505 -52.03 18.38 -13.46
CA ASN A 505 -52.36 17.04 -12.98
C ASN A 505 -51.10 16.18 -12.72
N PRO A 506 -51.04 15.43 -11.61
CA PRO A 506 -49.95 14.49 -11.34
C PRO A 506 -49.79 13.44 -12.45
N ILE A 507 -48.55 13.09 -12.81
CA ILE A 507 -48.25 12.11 -13.85
C ILE A 507 -47.55 10.87 -13.27
N ASN A 508 -47.99 9.71 -13.74
CA ASN A 508 -47.39 8.42 -13.43
C ASN A 508 -46.25 8.11 -14.41
N ILE A 509 -45.00 8.06 -13.91
CA ILE A 509 -43.84 7.54 -14.61
C ILE A 509 -43.64 6.09 -14.18
N HIS A 510 -43.67 5.15 -15.13
CA HIS A 510 -43.30 3.76 -14.88
C HIS A 510 -41.85 3.53 -15.30
N ILE A 511 -41.03 2.94 -14.43
CA ILE A 511 -39.61 2.66 -14.70
C ILE A 511 -39.33 1.18 -14.49
N LEU A 512 -38.69 0.53 -15.46
CA LEU A 512 -38.24 -0.86 -15.35
C LEU A 512 -36.84 -0.92 -14.70
N VAL A 513 -36.72 -1.52 -13.51
CA VAL A 513 -35.47 -1.58 -12.73
C VAL A 513 -34.99 -3.04 -12.61
N ASN A 514 -33.68 -3.24 -12.72
CA ASN A 514 -32.99 -4.54 -12.75
C ASN A 514 -32.00 -4.68 -11.58
N ASP A 515 -32.42 -4.20 -10.40
CA ASP A 515 -31.72 -4.37 -9.11
C ASP A 515 -32.34 -5.53 -8.31
N SER A 516 -31.60 -5.99 -7.30
CA SER A 516 -31.43 -7.42 -7.09
C SER A 516 -32.02 -8.01 -5.81
N GLU A 517 -32.69 -7.23 -4.97
CA GLU A 517 -33.07 -7.67 -3.61
C GLU A 517 -34.26 -8.66 -3.53
N LYS A 518 -35.25 -8.61 -4.43
CA LYS A 518 -36.41 -9.53 -4.34
C LYS A 518 -36.09 -10.93 -4.86
N LYS A 519 -36.59 -11.98 -4.20
CA LYS A 519 -36.50 -13.37 -4.70
C LYS A 519 -37.44 -13.66 -5.89
N GLU A 520 -38.51 -12.89 -6.03
CA GLU A 520 -39.62 -13.13 -6.97
C GLU A 520 -39.82 -11.93 -7.92
N LEU A 521 -40.46 -12.16 -9.07
CA LEU A 521 -40.79 -11.11 -10.03
C LEU A 521 -42.04 -10.32 -9.57
N SER A 522 -42.16 -9.06 -9.99
CA SER A 522 -43.44 -8.32 -9.85
C SER A 522 -44.51 -8.98 -10.69
N ASN A 523 -45.70 -9.22 -10.12
CA ASN A 523 -46.84 -9.79 -10.86
C ASN A 523 -47.29 -8.84 -12.00
N ASP A 524 -47.09 -7.54 -11.83
CA ASP A 524 -47.48 -6.43 -12.73
C ASP A 524 -46.62 -6.31 -14.02
N LEU A 525 -45.80 -7.30 -14.30
CA LEU A 525 -45.06 -7.43 -15.56
C LEU A 525 -45.90 -8.20 -16.57
N GLU A 526 -45.97 -7.70 -17.81
CA GLU A 526 -46.45 -8.51 -18.95
C GLU A 526 -45.51 -9.73 -19.12
N ASP A 527 -46.07 -10.89 -19.46
CA ASP A 527 -45.33 -12.17 -19.50
C ASP A 527 -44.16 -12.17 -20.49
N ASP A 528 -44.23 -11.29 -21.49
CA ASP A 528 -43.25 -11.01 -22.54
C ASP A 528 -41.79 -10.83 -22.07
N ILE A 529 -41.58 -10.38 -20.82
CA ILE A 529 -40.25 -10.18 -20.22
C ILE A 529 -39.94 -11.22 -19.12
N LYS A 530 -40.94 -11.96 -18.60
CA LYS A 530 -40.73 -12.93 -17.49
C LYS A 530 -39.80 -14.08 -17.88
N GLY A 531 -39.80 -14.50 -19.15
CA GLY A 531 -38.94 -15.57 -19.68
C GLY A 531 -37.45 -15.21 -19.90
N CYS A 532 -36.99 -14.04 -19.44
CA CYS A 532 -35.68 -13.48 -19.77
C CYS A 532 -34.52 -13.90 -18.84
N ASP A 533 -33.81 -14.98 -19.18
CA ASP A 533 -32.52 -15.38 -18.58
C ASP A 533 -31.47 -14.24 -18.44
N LEU A 534 -31.58 -13.22 -19.32
CA LEU A 534 -30.70 -12.07 -19.34
C LEU A 534 -30.91 -11.14 -18.12
N PHE A 535 -32.13 -11.10 -17.57
CA PHE A 535 -32.58 -10.15 -16.56
C PHE A 535 -33.26 -10.87 -15.38
N LYS A 536 -32.46 -11.62 -14.61
CA LYS A 536 -32.94 -12.57 -13.58
C LYS A 536 -33.87 -12.00 -12.50
N ARG A 537 -33.85 -10.70 -12.26
CA ARG A 537 -34.68 -9.98 -11.29
C ARG A 537 -35.02 -8.62 -11.90
N ILE A 538 -36.28 -8.43 -12.29
CA ILE A 538 -36.82 -7.16 -12.80
C ILE A 538 -38.04 -6.78 -11.94
N ARG A 539 -38.18 -5.49 -11.66
CA ARG A 539 -39.35 -4.89 -11.01
C ARG A 539 -39.75 -3.61 -11.75
N ARG A 540 -41.04 -3.27 -11.71
CA ARG A 540 -41.59 -2.04 -12.28
C ARG A 540 -41.89 -1.08 -11.11
N GLN A 541 -41.22 0.07 -11.07
CA GLN A 541 -41.50 1.13 -10.10
C GLN A 541 -42.57 2.08 -10.66
N HIS A 542 -43.54 2.44 -9.83
CA HIS A 542 -44.68 3.30 -10.17
C HIS A 542 -44.54 4.66 -9.47
N TRP A 543 -43.88 5.61 -10.13
CA TRP A 543 -43.62 6.95 -9.60
C TRP A 543 -44.75 7.91 -9.97
N LYS A 544 -45.44 8.49 -9.00
CA LYS A 544 -46.42 9.56 -9.20
C LYS A 544 -45.76 10.90 -8.91
N CYS A 545 -45.54 11.71 -9.94
CA CYS A 545 -44.87 13.00 -9.83
C CYS A 545 -45.88 14.15 -9.88
N LYS A 546 -45.71 15.13 -8.98
CA LYS A 546 -46.52 16.35 -8.91
C LYS A 546 -45.65 17.57 -8.59
N TYR A 547 -46.06 18.72 -9.14
CA TYR A 547 -45.44 20.00 -8.83
C TYR A 547 -45.88 20.48 -7.44
N LYS A 548 -44.95 20.80 -6.54
CA LYS A 548 -45.25 21.40 -5.23
C LYS A 548 -44.10 22.28 -4.72
N CYS A 549 -44.45 23.43 -4.15
CA CYS A 549 -43.52 24.46 -3.65
C CYS A 549 -42.39 24.79 -4.65
N ASN A 550 -42.77 24.98 -5.91
CA ASN A 550 -41.91 25.27 -7.06
C ASN A 550 -40.98 24.14 -7.54
N LEU A 551 -41.14 22.90 -7.07
CA LEU A 551 -40.34 21.73 -7.48
C LEU A 551 -41.22 20.57 -7.98
N ASP A 552 -40.72 19.82 -8.96
CA ASP A 552 -41.30 18.52 -9.35
C ASP A 552 -40.86 17.41 -8.37
N VAL A 553 -41.81 16.90 -7.58
CA VAL A 553 -41.57 15.84 -6.57
C VAL A 553 -42.29 14.54 -6.96
N CYS A 554 -41.58 13.43 -6.89
CA CYS A 554 -42.07 12.09 -7.23
C CYS A 554 -42.20 11.19 -5.99
N GLU A 555 -43.34 10.51 -5.88
CA GLU A 555 -43.66 9.51 -4.85
C GLU A 555 -43.79 8.11 -5.46
N LEU A 556 -43.03 7.13 -4.94
CA LEU A 556 -43.17 5.73 -5.31
C LEU A 556 -44.44 5.13 -4.69
N GLN A 557 -45.43 4.86 -5.54
CA GLN A 557 -46.74 4.35 -5.11
C GLN A 557 -46.66 2.90 -4.63
N ASN A 558 -45.85 2.06 -5.30
CA ASN A 558 -45.62 0.66 -4.94
C ASN A 558 -44.31 0.46 -4.14
N PHE A 559 -43.99 1.38 -3.22
CA PHE A 559 -42.80 1.34 -2.37
C PHE A 559 -42.78 0.11 -1.46
N GLU A 560 -41.63 -0.55 -1.38
CA GLU A 560 -41.43 -1.77 -0.60
C GLU A 560 -40.22 -1.61 0.35
N TYR A 561 -40.52 -1.50 1.65
CA TYR A 561 -39.49 -1.43 2.69
C TYR A 561 -38.64 -2.70 2.67
N GLY A 562 -37.32 -2.53 2.58
CA GLY A 562 -36.38 -3.63 2.35
C GLY A 562 -35.86 -3.75 0.91
N ILE A 563 -36.44 -3.04 -0.06
CA ILE A 563 -36.12 -3.15 -1.50
C ILE A 563 -36.00 -1.78 -2.20
N ASP A 564 -36.71 -0.75 -1.74
CA ASP A 564 -36.57 0.62 -2.26
C ASP A 564 -35.88 1.53 -1.23
N ASP A 565 -34.81 2.23 -1.66
CA ASP A 565 -34.07 3.19 -0.83
C ASP A 565 -34.95 4.26 -0.16
N GLU A 566 -35.82 4.90 -0.94
CA GLU A 566 -36.55 6.11 -0.59
C GLU A 566 -37.92 6.16 -1.29
N LYS A 567 -38.98 6.56 -0.57
CA LYS A 567 -40.32 6.72 -1.14
C LYS A 567 -40.48 8.02 -1.95
N HIS A 568 -39.72 9.06 -1.62
CA HIS A 568 -39.86 10.40 -2.20
C HIS A 568 -38.52 10.90 -2.75
N MET A 569 -38.53 11.48 -3.96
CA MET A 569 -37.37 12.16 -4.54
C MET A 569 -37.78 13.26 -5.52
N LEU A 570 -36.83 14.14 -5.85
CA LEU A 570 -36.98 15.17 -6.89
C LEU A 570 -36.86 14.54 -8.28
N ILE A 571 -37.48 15.14 -9.31
CA ILE A 571 -37.41 14.62 -10.68
C ILE A 571 -35.97 14.52 -11.22
N GLU A 572 -35.09 15.45 -10.85
CA GLU A 572 -33.65 15.44 -11.21
C GLU A 572 -32.96 14.16 -10.69
N VAL A 573 -33.24 13.76 -9.44
CA VAL A 573 -32.70 12.55 -8.81
C VAL A 573 -33.25 11.30 -9.49
N LEU A 574 -34.54 11.29 -9.82
CA LEU A 574 -35.18 10.18 -10.52
C LEU A 574 -34.60 9.99 -11.94
N ILE A 575 -34.37 11.08 -12.68
CA ILE A 575 -33.73 11.06 -14.00
C ILE A 575 -32.26 10.63 -13.89
N LYS A 576 -31.49 11.15 -12.92
CA LYS A 576 -30.10 10.71 -12.68
C LYS A 576 -30.02 9.20 -12.39
N ARG A 577 -30.90 8.67 -11.52
CA ARG A 577 -30.98 7.23 -11.24
C ARG A 577 -31.41 6.44 -12.48
N TRP A 578 -32.38 6.93 -13.25
CA TRP A 578 -32.81 6.29 -14.51
C TRP A 578 -31.64 6.13 -15.49
N LEU A 579 -30.84 7.19 -15.70
CA LEU A 579 -29.64 7.16 -16.56
C LEU A 579 -28.60 6.15 -16.04
N LYS A 580 -28.37 6.11 -14.71
CA LYS A 580 -27.45 5.15 -14.05
C LYS A 580 -27.91 3.71 -14.26
N TYR A 581 -29.21 3.41 -14.10
CA TYR A 581 -29.78 2.08 -14.36
C TYR A 581 -29.74 1.71 -15.85
N PHE A 582 -30.11 2.64 -16.76
CA PHE A 582 -30.08 2.40 -18.21
C PHE A 582 -28.69 2.00 -18.71
N LEU A 583 -27.64 2.76 -18.33
CA LEU A 583 -26.28 2.47 -18.77
C LEU A 583 -25.73 1.18 -18.14
N LYS A 584 -26.03 0.92 -16.86
CA LYS A 584 -25.67 -0.34 -16.17
C LYS A 584 -26.28 -1.55 -16.87
N ASP A 585 -27.54 -1.46 -17.29
CA ASP A 585 -28.22 -2.50 -18.06
C ASP A 585 -27.70 -2.62 -19.48
N TYR A 586 -27.49 -1.50 -20.20
CA TYR A 586 -26.94 -1.49 -21.55
C TYR A 586 -25.59 -2.21 -21.62
N ASN A 587 -24.70 -1.94 -20.67
CA ASN A 587 -23.39 -2.59 -20.57
C ASN A 587 -23.50 -4.09 -20.25
N LYS A 588 -24.39 -4.46 -19.32
CA LYS A 588 -24.72 -5.84 -18.94
C LYS A 588 -25.36 -6.63 -20.09
N ILE A 589 -26.11 -5.96 -20.98
CA ILE A 589 -26.64 -6.51 -22.22
C ILE A 589 -25.51 -6.72 -23.24
N LYS A 590 -24.69 -5.69 -23.49
CA LYS A 590 -23.54 -5.72 -24.41
C LYS A 590 -22.60 -6.89 -24.06
N GLU A 591 -22.18 -7.00 -22.80
CA GLU A 591 -21.35 -8.11 -22.30
C GLU A 591 -22.00 -9.48 -22.57
N LYS A 592 -23.27 -9.66 -22.18
CA LYS A 592 -23.99 -10.94 -22.29
C LYS A 592 -24.34 -11.35 -23.72
N LEU A 593 -24.37 -10.42 -24.67
CA LEU A 593 -24.69 -10.69 -26.08
C LEU A 593 -23.48 -10.74 -27.01
N ASN A 594 -22.27 -10.38 -26.55
CA ASN A 594 -21.04 -10.49 -27.36
C ASN A 594 -20.89 -11.86 -28.05
N HIS A 595 -21.24 -12.98 -27.39
CA HIS A 595 -21.17 -14.32 -27.99
C HIS A 595 -22.31 -14.65 -28.98
N CYS A 596 -23.31 -13.78 -29.13
CA CYS A 596 -24.38 -13.86 -30.14
C CYS A 596 -24.22 -12.82 -31.27
N ILE A 597 -23.29 -11.86 -31.16
CA ILE A 597 -23.17 -10.66 -32.03
C ILE A 597 -21.78 -10.52 -32.68
N ASN A 598 -20.71 -11.08 -32.10
CA ASN A 598 -19.35 -10.90 -32.64
C ASN A 598 -19.13 -11.65 -33.96
N ASN A 599 -18.85 -10.90 -35.04
CA ASN A 599 -18.73 -11.38 -36.42
C ASN A 599 -17.27 -11.50 -36.94
N GLU A 600 -16.27 -11.65 -36.06
CA GLU A 600 -14.84 -11.54 -36.44
C GLU A 600 -14.30 -12.73 -37.28
N GLU A 601 -15.02 -13.86 -37.40
CA GLU A 601 -14.68 -14.96 -38.32
C GLU A 601 -15.89 -15.42 -39.15
N LYS A 602 -15.73 -15.55 -40.48
CA LYS A 602 -16.81 -15.84 -41.45
C LYS A 602 -17.27 -17.32 -41.48
N LYS A 603 -17.61 -17.92 -40.34
CA LYS A 603 -18.29 -19.23 -40.26
C LYS A 603 -19.42 -19.21 -39.22
N ILE A 604 -20.64 -18.97 -39.70
CA ILE A 604 -21.84 -18.93 -38.85
C ILE A 604 -22.24 -20.35 -38.44
N SER A 605 -22.43 -20.56 -37.14
CA SER A 605 -23.15 -21.71 -36.61
C SER A 605 -24.28 -21.22 -35.70
N CYS A 606 -25.46 -21.80 -35.84
CA CYS A 606 -26.67 -21.41 -35.12
C CYS A 606 -26.53 -21.71 -33.62
N ILE A 607 -26.59 -20.68 -32.75
CA ILE A 607 -26.40 -20.86 -31.30
C ILE A 607 -27.76 -20.93 -30.61
N ARG A 608 -28.15 -22.16 -30.23
CA ARG A 608 -29.43 -22.43 -29.53
C ARG A 608 -29.61 -21.49 -28.33
N GLY A 609 -30.69 -20.70 -28.36
CA GLY A 609 -31.02 -19.72 -27.32
C GLY A 609 -30.36 -18.34 -27.45
N CYS A 610 -29.60 -18.03 -28.51
CA CYS A 610 -29.24 -16.64 -28.83
C CYS A 610 -30.47 -15.85 -29.32
N TYR A 611 -31.33 -16.44 -30.16
CA TYR A 611 -32.58 -15.81 -30.61
C TYR A 611 -33.43 -15.28 -29.45
N LYS A 612 -33.77 -16.14 -28.47
CA LYS A 612 -34.58 -15.76 -27.28
C LYS A 612 -33.93 -14.63 -26.45
N LYS A 613 -32.60 -14.55 -26.39
CA LYS A 613 -31.89 -13.47 -25.68
C LYS A 613 -31.95 -12.15 -26.44
N CYS A 614 -31.85 -12.19 -27.77
CA CYS A 614 -31.94 -11.00 -28.61
C CYS A 614 -33.38 -10.47 -28.71
N ASP A 615 -34.38 -11.36 -28.81
CA ASP A 615 -35.81 -11.01 -28.72
C ASP A 615 -36.17 -10.32 -27.39
N CYS A 616 -35.73 -10.89 -26.27
CA CYS A 616 -35.86 -10.28 -24.95
C CYS A 616 -35.28 -8.84 -24.88
N VAL A 617 -34.15 -8.59 -25.55
CA VAL A 617 -33.52 -7.26 -25.56
C VAL A 617 -34.24 -6.29 -26.49
N GLU A 618 -34.86 -6.74 -27.58
CA GLU A 618 -35.75 -5.89 -28.39
C GLU A 618 -36.95 -5.38 -27.58
N LYS A 619 -37.54 -6.25 -26.73
CA LYS A 619 -38.60 -5.86 -25.79
C LYS A 619 -38.11 -4.85 -24.75
N TRP A 620 -36.91 -5.06 -24.18
CA TRP A 620 -36.28 -4.10 -23.26
C TRP A 620 -36.00 -2.74 -23.93
N ILE A 621 -35.47 -2.73 -25.16
CA ILE A 621 -35.27 -1.51 -25.97
C ILE A 621 -36.59 -0.76 -26.16
N THR A 622 -37.67 -1.49 -26.45
CA THR A 622 -38.99 -0.91 -26.71
C THR A 622 -39.57 -0.24 -25.46
N LYS A 623 -39.55 -0.94 -24.31
CA LYS A 623 -40.00 -0.34 -23.03
C LYS A 623 -39.12 0.86 -22.64
N LYS A 624 -37.78 0.75 -22.71
CA LYS A 624 -36.85 1.86 -22.39
C LYS A 624 -36.97 3.07 -23.31
N ARG A 625 -37.30 2.87 -24.59
CA ARG A 625 -37.60 3.98 -25.52
C ARG A 625 -38.87 4.73 -25.10
N GLY A 626 -39.91 4.03 -24.67
CA GLY A 626 -41.12 4.64 -24.11
C GLY A 626 -40.85 5.40 -22.81
N GLU A 627 -40.09 4.80 -21.87
CA GLU A 627 -39.67 5.47 -20.63
C GLU A 627 -38.94 6.79 -20.91
N TRP A 628 -37.93 6.77 -21.81
CA TRP A 628 -37.15 7.97 -22.15
C TRP A 628 -37.96 9.03 -22.90
N GLN A 629 -38.89 8.61 -23.76
CA GLN A 629 -39.75 9.55 -24.49
C GLN A 629 -40.69 10.29 -23.53
N ASN A 630 -41.29 9.60 -22.56
CA ASN A 630 -42.15 10.20 -21.54
C ASN A 630 -41.37 11.21 -20.66
N ILE A 631 -40.13 10.88 -20.27
CA ILE A 631 -39.23 11.78 -19.53
C ILE A 631 -38.91 13.05 -20.35
N LYS A 632 -38.56 12.88 -21.63
CA LYS A 632 -38.26 14.00 -22.54
C LYS A 632 -39.46 14.91 -22.75
N ASP A 633 -40.63 14.34 -23.03
CA ASP A 633 -41.82 15.10 -23.42
C ASP A 633 -42.46 15.86 -22.25
N ARG A 634 -42.42 15.30 -21.04
CA ARG A 634 -43.05 15.92 -19.86
C ARG A 634 -42.14 16.86 -19.09
N TYR A 635 -40.83 16.58 -18.99
CA TYR A 635 -39.93 17.34 -18.11
C TYR A 635 -38.85 18.10 -18.89
N LEU A 636 -38.01 17.41 -19.67
CA LEU A 636 -36.87 18.04 -20.34
C LEU A 636 -37.29 19.12 -21.36
N LYS A 637 -38.37 18.92 -22.11
CA LYS A 637 -38.91 19.92 -23.06
C LYS A 637 -39.45 21.21 -22.42
N ARG A 638 -39.68 21.25 -21.11
CA ARG A 638 -40.37 22.38 -20.46
C ARG A 638 -39.45 23.46 -19.91
N TYR A 639 -38.23 23.07 -19.52
CA TYR A 639 -37.30 23.96 -18.85
C TYR A 639 -36.36 24.71 -19.81
N ILE A 640 -36.33 24.31 -21.08
CA ILE A 640 -35.50 24.93 -22.13
C ILE A 640 -36.32 25.99 -22.89
N VAL A 641 -36.10 27.26 -22.55
CA VAL A 641 -36.79 28.43 -23.14
C VAL A 641 -35.88 29.21 -24.12
N LYS A 642 -34.63 28.79 -24.30
CA LYS A 642 -33.66 29.44 -25.21
C LYS A 642 -32.76 28.44 -25.95
N ASN A 643 -33.15 28.06 -27.16
CA ASN A 643 -32.33 27.66 -28.32
C ASN A 643 -31.15 26.66 -28.21
N GLU A 644 -30.98 25.90 -27.12
CA GLU A 644 -29.96 24.83 -27.04
C GLU A 644 -30.60 23.42 -27.02
N ASP A 645 -29.88 22.41 -27.53
CA ASP A 645 -30.38 21.04 -27.71
C ASP A 645 -30.10 20.18 -26.47
N ILE A 646 -31.13 19.50 -25.95
CA ILE A 646 -31.06 18.49 -24.87
C ILE A 646 -29.90 17.50 -25.06
N SER A 647 -29.53 17.21 -26.32
CA SER A 647 -28.38 16.36 -26.67
C SER A 647 -27.06 16.82 -26.04
N ASP A 648 -26.80 18.13 -25.95
CA ASP A 648 -25.52 18.69 -25.49
C ASP A 648 -25.48 18.95 -23.97
N ASP A 649 -26.61 19.37 -23.35
CA ASP A 649 -26.78 19.36 -21.89
C ASP A 649 -26.54 17.95 -21.32
N LEU A 650 -27.18 16.95 -21.94
CA LEU A 650 -27.06 15.55 -21.52
C LEU A 650 -25.64 15.02 -21.70
N LYS A 651 -24.92 15.41 -22.76
CA LYS A 651 -23.48 15.07 -22.90
C LYS A 651 -22.65 15.71 -21.80
N THR A 652 -22.96 16.95 -21.41
CA THR A 652 -22.25 17.68 -20.35
C THR A 652 -22.50 17.04 -18.99
N PHE A 653 -23.73 16.66 -18.67
CA PHE A 653 -24.09 15.91 -17.46
C PHE A 653 -23.46 14.50 -17.43
N LEU A 654 -23.44 13.79 -18.56
CA LEU A 654 -22.83 12.46 -18.67
C LEU A 654 -21.28 12.45 -18.60
N LYS A 655 -20.63 13.63 -18.57
CA LYS A 655 -19.20 13.76 -18.24
C LYS A 655 -18.92 13.80 -16.73
N GLN A 656 -19.94 13.86 -15.87
CA GLN A 656 -19.79 14.11 -14.43
C GLN A 656 -19.90 12.85 -13.57
N GLY A 657 -19.23 12.87 -12.41
CA GLY A 657 -19.29 11.82 -11.39
C GLY A 657 -18.94 10.44 -11.96
N LEU A 658 -19.82 9.46 -11.74
CA LEU A 658 -19.62 8.08 -12.21
C LEU A 658 -20.04 7.83 -13.67
N PHE A 659 -20.70 8.78 -14.35
CA PHE A 659 -21.17 8.57 -15.72
C PHE A 659 -20.07 8.28 -16.75
N PRO A 660 -18.86 8.89 -16.70
CA PRO A 660 -17.75 8.53 -17.58
C PRO A 660 -17.38 7.04 -17.57
N GLU A 661 -17.43 6.34 -16.43
CA GLU A 661 -17.15 4.90 -16.40
C GLU A 661 -18.27 4.09 -17.08
N TYR A 662 -19.52 4.44 -16.83
CA TYR A 662 -20.66 3.76 -17.47
C TYR A 662 -20.70 4.03 -18.98
N ILE A 663 -20.42 5.24 -19.43
CA ILE A 663 -20.36 5.63 -20.85
C ILE A 663 -19.18 4.97 -21.56
N LYS A 664 -17.98 4.95 -20.96
CA LYS A 664 -16.79 4.30 -21.54
C LYS A 664 -16.99 2.82 -21.88
N ASN A 665 -17.83 2.12 -21.12
CA ASN A 665 -18.19 0.72 -21.39
C ASN A 665 -19.31 0.58 -22.48
N ALA A 666 -20.12 1.62 -22.67
CA ALA A 666 -21.22 1.64 -23.64
C ALA A 666 -20.75 1.96 -25.07
N LEU A 667 -19.78 2.87 -25.21
CA LEU A 667 -19.11 3.24 -26.46
C LEU A 667 -18.45 2.04 -27.15
N ASP A 668 -18.27 2.12 -28.47
CA ASP A 668 -17.46 1.14 -29.22
C ASP A 668 -15.96 1.58 -29.26
N LYS A 669 -15.07 0.74 -29.82
CA LYS A 669 -13.61 0.99 -29.77
C LYS A 669 -13.26 2.35 -30.41
N ASP A 670 -12.36 3.08 -29.75
CA ASP A 670 -11.78 4.36 -30.21
C ASP A 670 -12.78 5.52 -30.42
N GLU A 671 -14.03 5.35 -29.95
CA GLU A 671 -15.07 6.36 -29.92
C GLU A 671 -15.00 7.25 -28.66
N THR A 672 -15.44 8.50 -28.76
CA THR A 672 -15.53 9.46 -27.66
C THR A 672 -16.90 10.15 -27.64
N LEU A 673 -17.47 10.40 -26.46
CA LEU A 673 -18.82 10.94 -26.28
C LEU A 673 -19.12 12.19 -27.14
N ASP A 674 -18.18 13.13 -27.24
CA ASP A 674 -18.32 14.37 -28.03
C ASP A 674 -18.42 14.15 -29.55
N LYS A 675 -18.01 12.98 -30.05
CA LYS A 675 -18.13 12.58 -31.45
C LYS A 675 -19.45 11.85 -31.75
N MET A 676 -20.29 11.58 -30.75
CA MET A 676 -21.61 10.98 -30.97
C MET A 676 -22.56 12.00 -31.60
N LYS A 677 -22.62 11.99 -32.94
CA LYS A 677 -23.55 12.78 -33.74
C LYS A 677 -24.23 11.88 -34.77
N GLU A 678 -25.48 11.53 -34.53
CA GLU A 678 -26.36 10.85 -35.49
C GLU A 678 -27.65 11.66 -35.61
N THR A 679 -28.05 12.05 -36.82
CA THR A 679 -29.28 12.82 -37.07
C THR A 679 -30.51 11.91 -37.16
N SER A 680 -31.70 12.42 -36.83
CA SER A 680 -32.95 11.81 -37.30
C SER A 680 -33.10 12.10 -38.80
N VAL A 681 -33.44 11.08 -39.59
CA VAL A 681 -33.50 11.07 -41.07
C VAL A 681 -33.83 12.44 -41.70
N CYS A 682 -32.82 13.09 -42.28
CA CYS A 682 -32.97 14.30 -43.07
C CYS A 682 -33.52 13.94 -44.46
N ASN A 683 -34.82 14.10 -44.70
CA ASN A 683 -35.39 14.02 -46.04
C ASN A 683 -35.37 15.40 -46.72
N VAL A 684 -35.16 15.40 -48.04
CA VAL A 684 -35.04 16.55 -48.96
C VAL A 684 -33.71 17.34 -48.83
N PRO A 685 -32.81 17.21 -49.82
CA PRO A 685 -31.68 18.13 -49.99
C PRO A 685 -32.13 19.53 -50.46
N ASN A 686 -31.40 20.56 -50.06
CA ASN A 686 -31.37 21.90 -50.65
C ASN A 686 -32.73 22.61 -50.90
N LYS A 687 -33.31 23.19 -49.84
CA LYS A 687 -34.08 24.45 -49.94
C LYS A 687 -33.61 25.43 -48.85
N PRO A 688 -33.52 26.75 -49.13
CA PRO A 688 -32.93 27.72 -48.20
C PRO A 688 -33.75 27.96 -46.92
N ASN A 689 -35.05 27.59 -46.91
CA ASN A 689 -35.92 27.66 -45.73
C ASN A 689 -36.21 26.25 -45.14
N GLY A 690 -35.22 25.36 -45.12
CA GLY A 690 -35.36 24.01 -44.57
C GLY A 690 -35.28 23.97 -43.03
N THR A 691 -36.19 23.23 -42.39
CA THR A 691 -36.16 23.00 -40.94
C THR A 691 -34.86 22.30 -40.51
N PRO A 692 -34.13 22.78 -39.49
CA PRO A 692 -32.89 22.13 -39.04
C PRO A 692 -33.08 20.66 -38.65
N CYS A 693 -32.19 19.78 -39.13
CA CYS A 693 -32.22 18.36 -38.76
C CYS A 693 -31.96 18.17 -37.26
N LYS A 694 -32.88 17.51 -36.57
CA LYS A 694 -32.70 17.18 -35.15
C LYS A 694 -31.58 16.17 -34.96
N ILE A 695 -30.70 16.45 -34.00
CA ILE A 695 -29.65 15.55 -33.55
C ILE A 695 -30.27 14.57 -32.56
N ASN A 696 -29.91 13.29 -32.62
CA ASN A 696 -30.37 12.34 -31.60
C ASN A 696 -29.61 12.58 -30.29
N ASP A 697 -30.30 12.46 -29.16
CA ASP A 697 -29.67 12.41 -27.84
C ASP A 697 -28.89 11.08 -27.64
N VAL A 698 -27.92 11.08 -26.71
CA VAL A 698 -27.00 9.95 -26.46
C VAL A 698 -27.74 8.63 -26.17
N ILE A 699 -28.85 8.68 -25.43
CA ILE A 699 -29.65 7.51 -25.06
C ILE A 699 -30.38 6.96 -26.30
N THR A 700 -30.93 7.84 -27.11
CA THR A 700 -31.54 7.51 -28.41
C THR A 700 -30.53 6.85 -29.35
N ILE A 701 -29.31 7.38 -29.44
CA ILE A 701 -28.21 6.79 -30.24
C ILE A 701 -27.89 5.37 -29.76
N LEU A 702 -27.65 5.18 -28.46
CA LEU A 702 -27.34 3.87 -27.89
C LEU A 702 -28.48 2.85 -28.14
N LEU A 703 -29.74 3.25 -27.94
CA LEU A 703 -30.91 2.41 -28.24
C LEU A 703 -31.02 2.04 -29.73
N ASN A 704 -30.72 2.97 -30.65
CA ASN A 704 -30.75 2.72 -32.10
C ASN A 704 -29.64 1.75 -32.52
N ARG A 705 -28.41 1.97 -32.07
CA ARG A 705 -27.26 1.09 -32.35
C ARG A 705 -27.46 -0.33 -31.82
N LEU A 706 -28.01 -0.46 -30.61
CA LEU A 706 -28.33 -1.76 -30.05
C LEU A 706 -29.44 -2.44 -30.86
N LYS A 707 -30.52 -1.74 -31.25
CA LYS A 707 -31.59 -2.32 -32.09
C LYS A 707 -31.04 -2.92 -33.38
N LYS A 708 -30.17 -2.20 -34.11
CA LYS A 708 -29.52 -2.70 -35.34
C LYS A 708 -28.68 -3.97 -35.10
N LYS A 709 -27.95 -4.05 -33.98
CA LYS A 709 -27.20 -5.25 -33.57
C LYS A 709 -28.12 -6.42 -33.18
N ILE A 710 -29.30 -6.13 -32.62
CA ILE A 710 -30.33 -7.12 -32.23
C ILE A 710 -31.11 -7.66 -33.44
N GLU A 711 -31.52 -6.82 -34.38
CA GLU A 711 -32.16 -7.22 -35.64
C GLU A 711 -31.26 -8.20 -36.43
N THR A 712 -29.96 -7.90 -36.47
CA THR A 712 -28.93 -8.77 -37.03
C THR A 712 -28.87 -10.10 -36.27
N CYS A 713 -28.79 -10.08 -34.93
CA CYS A 713 -28.77 -11.29 -34.10
C CYS A 713 -30.02 -12.18 -34.29
N LYS A 714 -31.23 -11.60 -34.28
CA LYS A 714 -32.48 -12.34 -34.50
C LYS A 714 -32.45 -13.03 -35.88
N THR A 715 -32.00 -12.32 -36.92
CA THR A 715 -31.91 -12.88 -38.28
C THR A 715 -30.84 -13.98 -38.40
N GLN A 716 -29.70 -13.84 -37.73
CA GLN A 716 -28.62 -14.84 -37.72
C GLN A 716 -28.98 -16.15 -36.99
N HIS A 717 -29.86 -16.09 -35.99
CA HIS A 717 -30.25 -17.24 -35.16
C HIS A 717 -31.73 -17.64 -35.34
N ASP A 718 -32.36 -17.22 -36.43
CA ASP A 718 -33.72 -17.60 -36.82
C ASP A 718 -33.75 -19.06 -37.30
N GLU A 719 -34.48 -19.92 -36.58
CA GLU A 719 -34.59 -21.35 -36.85
C GLU A 719 -35.36 -21.63 -38.16
N ASN A 720 -36.27 -20.75 -38.58
CA ASN A 720 -37.08 -20.90 -39.80
C ASN A 720 -36.30 -20.54 -41.07
N LYS A 721 -35.35 -19.59 -40.98
CA LYS A 721 -34.52 -19.16 -42.12
C LYS A 721 -33.28 -20.05 -42.34
N ASN A 722 -32.83 -20.76 -41.30
CA ASN A 722 -31.60 -21.57 -41.31
C ASN A 722 -31.89 -23.08 -41.26
N ASN A 723 -32.81 -23.55 -42.10
CA ASN A 723 -33.48 -24.86 -42.01
C ASN A 723 -32.57 -26.11 -41.90
N ASN A 724 -31.30 -26.01 -42.31
CA ASN A 724 -30.31 -27.10 -42.29
C ASN A 724 -29.11 -26.88 -41.33
N SER A 725 -28.97 -25.75 -40.62
CA SER A 725 -27.79 -25.48 -39.76
C SER A 725 -28.05 -25.48 -38.24
N CYS A 726 -29.30 -25.31 -37.80
CA CYS A 726 -29.64 -25.38 -36.35
C CYS A 726 -29.86 -26.82 -35.83
N LYS A 727 -29.95 -27.83 -36.70
CA LYS A 727 -30.28 -29.23 -36.32
C LYS A 727 -29.08 -30.09 -35.94
N THR A 728 -27.85 -29.67 -36.26
CA THR A 728 -26.65 -30.53 -36.22
C THR A 728 -25.49 -29.92 -35.44
N LEU A 729 -25.57 -29.88 -34.09
CA LEU A 729 -24.52 -30.40 -33.18
C LEU A 729 -24.84 -30.26 -31.67
N ARG A 730 -23.93 -30.82 -30.85
CA ARG A 730 -24.08 -31.23 -29.44
C ARG A 730 -24.46 -30.12 -28.44
N PRO A 731 -25.09 -30.48 -27.30
CA PRO A 731 -25.39 -29.55 -26.21
C PRO A 731 -24.13 -28.91 -25.60
N PRO A 732 -24.25 -27.71 -24.98
CA PRO A 732 -23.11 -26.97 -24.47
C PRO A 732 -22.44 -27.66 -23.29
N LEU A 733 -21.14 -27.93 -23.42
CA LEU A 733 -20.29 -28.29 -22.28
C LEU A 733 -20.37 -27.20 -21.19
N PRO A 734 -20.47 -27.57 -19.89
CA PRO A 734 -20.67 -26.61 -18.81
C PRO A 734 -19.50 -25.62 -18.71
N ARG A 735 -19.73 -24.39 -19.17
CA ARG A 735 -18.70 -23.34 -19.20
C ARG A 735 -18.28 -22.94 -17.78
N ARG A 736 -17.03 -23.26 -17.42
CA ARG A 736 -16.31 -22.61 -16.31
C ARG A 736 -16.47 -21.08 -16.44
N ARG A 737 -16.89 -20.41 -15.37
CA ARG A 737 -16.88 -18.93 -15.27
C ARG A 737 -15.47 -18.42 -15.64
N ARG A 738 -15.34 -17.71 -16.77
CA ARG A 738 -14.11 -16.94 -17.06
C ARG A 738 -14.10 -15.65 -16.24
N ARG A 739 -12.89 -15.23 -15.88
CA ARG A 739 -12.61 -14.13 -14.94
C ARG A 739 -13.19 -12.80 -15.43
N PHE A 740 -13.60 -11.96 -14.47
CA PHE A 740 -13.44 -10.50 -14.63
C PHE A 740 -11.96 -10.20 -14.88
N LEU A 741 -11.66 -9.49 -15.96
CA LEU A 741 -10.34 -8.95 -16.26
C LEU A 741 -10.36 -7.44 -15.98
N ARG A 742 -10.12 -7.04 -14.73
CA ARG A 742 -9.50 -5.72 -14.48
C ARG A 742 -8.11 -5.77 -15.12
N GLN A 743 -7.74 -4.73 -15.85
CA GLN A 743 -6.46 -4.69 -16.56
C GLN A 743 -5.30 -4.63 -15.55
N GLY A 744 -4.37 -5.59 -15.66
CA GLY A 744 -3.19 -5.65 -14.79
C GLY A 744 -2.16 -6.67 -15.30
N LEU A 745 -0.95 -6.17 -15.56
CA LEU A 745 0.30 -6.90 -15.82
C LEU A 745 0.34 -7.84 -17.05
N ARG A 746 1.27 -7.56 -17.98
CA ARG A 746 1.66 -8.47 -19.07
C ARG A 746 2.35 -9.71 -18.49
N SER A 747 1.88 -10.90 -18.87
CA SER A 747 2.61 -12.15 -18.60
C SER A 747 3.77 -12.29 -19.59
N VAL A 748 5.01 -12.17 -19.12
CA VAL A 748 6.20 -12.52 -19.90
C VAL A 748 6.37 -14.04 -19.90
N ARG A 749 6.15 -14.67 -21.05
CA ARG A 749 6.52 -16.08 -21.27
C ARG A 749 7.96 -16.15 -21.76
N PHE A 750 8.88 -16.55 -20.90
CA PHE A 750 10.19 -17.01 -21.38
C PHE A 750 10.02 -18.34 -22.13
N ARG A 751 10.35 -18.34 -23.43
CA ARG A 751 10.58 -19.57 -24.19
C ARG A 751 11.96 -20.13 -23.80
N ARG A 752 12.06 -21.45 -23.63
CA ARG A 752 13.38 -22.13 -23.63
C ARG A 752 13.96 -22.09 -25.06
N PRO A 753 15.24 -21.75 -25.25
CA PRO A 753 16.00 -22.18 -26.41
C PRO A 753 16.24 -23.70 -26.36
N PRO A 754 16.33 -24.40 -27.51
CA PRO A 754 16.85 -25.77 -27.57
C PRO A 754 18.40 -25.76 -27.46
N PRO A 755 19.03 -26.90 -27.09
CA PRO A 755 20.48 -27.03 -27.14
C PRO A 755 20.99 -27.08 -28.60
N ARG A 756 22.23 -26.63 -28.82
CA ARG A 756 23.03 -27.00 -30.00
C ARG A 756 24.40 -27.51 -29.55
N GLN A 757 24.93 -28.45 -30.32
CA GLN A 757 26.15 -29.18 -30.03
C GLN A 757 27.40 -28.40 -30.43
N SER A 758 28.53 -28.87 -29.90
CA SER A 758 29.89 -28.49 -30.30
C SER A 758 30.19 -28.75 -31.78
N LEU A 759 30.98 -27.87 -32.38
CA LEU A 759 31.99 -28.17 -33.39
C LEU A 759 33.04 -27.04 -33.36
N ALA A 760 34.27 -27.33 -33.77
CA ALA A 760 35.44 -26.43 -33.65
C ALA A 760 36.17 -26.30 -34.99
N ARG A 761 37.18 -25.40 -35.05
CA ARG A 761 38.53 -25.58 -35.67
C ARG A 761 39.07 -24.35 -36.44
N SER A 762 40.38 -24.06 -36.26
CA SER A 762 41.33 -23.35 -37.17
C SER A 762 41.08 -21.85 -37.48
N GLU A 763 42.02 -20.91 -37.25
CA GLU A 763 43.22 -20.48 -38.06
C GLU A 763 42.84 -19.56 -39.25
N THR A 764 43.59 -18.54 -39.73
CA THR A 764 44.95 -18.00 -39.44
C THR A 764 45.09 -16.55 -39.99
N GLY A 765 46.17 -15.83 -39.65
CA GLY A 765 46.80 -14.73 -40.44
C GLY A 765 46.10 -13.35 -40.44
N THR A 766 46.68 -12.23 -39.94
CA THR A 766 47.88 -11.43 -40.35
C THR A 766 47.69 -10.54 -41.58
N ASP A 767 47.73 -9.21 -41.39
CA ASP A 767 48.84 -8.32 -41.86
C ASP A 767 48.66 -6.86 -41.36
N VAL A 768 49.63 -5.99 -41.66
CA VAL A 768 49.87 -4.71 -40.91
C VAL A 768 49.86 -3.45 -41.86
N PRO A 769 50.42 -2.24 -41.57
CA PRO A 769 49.75 -0.96 -41.85
C PRO A 769 50.38 -0.18 -43.05
N PRO A 770 50.14 1.15 -43.28
CA PRO A 770 50.77 2.21 -42.45
C PRO A 770 50.06 3.59 -42.34
N ALA A 771 50.62 4.45 -41.47
CA ALA A 771 50.77 5.92 -41.53
C ALA A 771 49.56 6.89 -41.61
N GLY A 772 49.74 8.08 -40.99
CA GLY A 772 48.81 9.21 -41.06
C GLY A 772 48.98 10.27 -39.94
N HIS A 773 50.13 10.96 -39.88
CA HIS A 773 50.32 12.12 -38.99
C HIS A 773 49.75 13.41 -39.61
N THR A 774 49.21 14.31 -38.78
CA THR A 774 49.75 15.68 -38.59
C THR A 774 49.10 16.40 -37.39
N ASP A 775 49.96 16.96 -36.54
CA ASP A 775 49.68 18.17 -35.73
C ASP A 775 50.18 19.40 -36.57
N PRO A 776 49.91 20.68 -36.21
CA PRO A 776 50.78 21.35 -35.22
C PRO A 776 50.19 22.53 -34.41
N ASN A 777 50.74 22.74 -33.19
CA ASN A 777 51.34 23.98 -32.59
C ASN A 777 50.55 25.33 -32.61
N GLN A 778 50.74 26.31 -31.70
CA GLN A 778 51.42 26.41 -30.38
C GLN A 778 50.60 27.43 -29.50
N GLU A 779 51.04 28.48 -28.76
CA GLU A 779 52.32 29.14 -28.40
C GLU A 779 52.12 29.89 -27.04
N GLU A 780 53.08 29.76 -26.11
CA GLU A 780 53.87 30.80 -25.40
C GLU A 780 53.30 32.20 -24.98
N SER A 781 53.76 32.86 -23.89
CA SER A 781 54.79 32.53 -22.87
C SER A 781 54.69 33.38 -21.56
N GLU A 782 55.56 33.07 -20.57
CA GLU A 782 56.28 33.99 -19.61
C GLU A 782 55.47 34.91 -18.63
N GLU A 783 55.94 35.37 -17.45
CA GLU A 783 57.24 35.21 -16.73
C GLU A 783 57.08 35.41 -15.18
N GLU A 784 58.04 34.83 -14.43
CA GLU A 784 58.79 35.17 -13.18
C GLU A 784 58.50 36.46 -12.34
N GLU A 785 58.88 36.64 -11.05
CA GLU A 785 59.19 35.69 -9.94
C GLU A 785 58.61 36.15 -8.54
N GLU A 786 59.21 36.30 -7.33
CA GLU A 786 60.57 36.32 -6.73
C GLU A 786 60.51 35.93 -5.19
N ASP A 787 61.68 35.84 -4.53
CA ASP A 787 62.09 35.29 -3.21
C ASP A 787 62.21 36.35 -2.03
N GLU A 788 62.70 36.15 -0.78
CA GLU A 788 63.14 35.01 0.09
C GLU A 788 63.16 35.38 1.63
N VAL A 789 63.50 34.39 2.51
CA VAL A 789 64.28 34.48 3.79
C VAL A 789 63.75 35.29 5.00
N ALA A 790 63.80 34.82 6.27
CA ALA A 790 64.00 33.48 6.88
C ALA A 790 63.25 33.38 8.25
N GLU A 791 63.71 32.97 9.45
CA GLU A 791 65.01 32.55 10.05
C GLU A 791 64.76 31.55 11.24
N GLU A 792 65.63 31.46 12.27
CA GLU A 792 65.69 30.33 13.22
C GLU A 792 65.76 30.70 14.74
N THR A 793 65.58 29.72 15.64
CA THR A 793 66.68 29.16 16.51
C THR A 793 66.20 28.03 17.46
N GLN A 794 67.14 27.32 18.12
CA GLN A 794 66.97 25.93 18.61
C GLN A 794 67.77 25.65 19.92
N ALA A 795 67.64 24.55 20.69
CA ALA A 795 66.50 23.75 21.22
C ALA A 795 67.03 22.56 22.10
N THR A 796 66.61 22.34 23.37
CA THR A 796 67.24 21.30 24.23
C THR A 796 66.38 20.48 25.24
N LYS A 797 66.41 19.15 25.02
CA LYS A 797 66.65 17.99 25.94
C LYS A 797 66.01 17.82 27.35
N ALA A 798 65.21 16.74 27.45
CA ALA A 798 65.41 15.50 28.27
C ALA A 798 65.00 15.39 29.78
N GLU A 799 64.20 14.33 30.06
CA GLU A 799 64.33 13.23 31.07
C GLU A 799 64.70 13.51 32.56
N GLU A 800 64.18 12.82 33.60
CA GLU A 800 63.30 11.63 33.72
C GLU A 800 62.64 11.49 35.14
N LYS A 801 61.87 10.40 35.35
CA LYS A 801 61.52 9.69 36.62
C LYS A 801 60.41 10.19 37.59
N LYS A 802 59.26 9.51 37.44
CA LYS A 802 58.51 8.72 38.47
C LYS A 802 57.95 9.34 39.77
N ASP A 803 56.63 9.54 39.72
CA ASP A 803 55.62 8.74 40.45
C ASP A 803 55.55 8.78 42.00
N THR A 804 54.61 9.57 42.52
CA THR A 804 53.55 9.12 43.46
C THR A 804 52.48 10.21 43.62
N GLY A 805 51.18 9.86 43.62
CA GLY A 805 50.15 10.87 43.89
C GLY A 805 48.67 10.47 43.70
N PRO A 806 47.86 10.47 44.78
CA PRO A 806 46.41 10.64 44.75
C PRO A 806 46.00 12.07 45.18
N PRO A 807 44.72 12.49 45.04
CA PRO A 807 43.71 12.18 44.04
C PRO A 807 43.48 13.39 43.09
N GLN A 808 42.62 13.24 42.07
CA GLN A 808 42.40 14.28 41.05
C GLN A 808 41.19 15.21 41.34
N PRO A 809 41.34 16.55 41.34
CA PRO A 809 40.23 17.51 41.40
C PRO A 809 39.46 17.69 40.08
N GLU A 810 38.31 18.38 40.14
CA GLU A 810 37.43 18.63 38.99
C GLU A 810 38.00 19.57 37.91
N ALA A 811 37.58 19.38 36.66
CA ALA A 811 37.97 20.20 35.51
C ALA A 811 36.99 21.36 35.24
N PRO A 812 37.42 22.45 34.55
CA PRO A 812 36.62 23.66 34.40
C PRO A 812 35.34 23.47 33.57
N GLN A 813 34.27 24.19 33.94
CA GLN A 813 33.06 24.27 33.11
C GLN A 813 33.32 25.12 31.85
N PRO A 814 32.92 24.68 30.65
CA PRO A 814 33.01 25.49 29.44
C PRO A 814 32.05 26.69 29.51
N PRO A 815 32.36 27.82 28.84
CA PRO A 815 31.59 29.04 28.96
C PRO A 815 30.14 28.86 28.51
N ALA A 816 29.22 29.51 29.21
CA ALA A 816 27.79 29.43 28.94
C ALA A 816 27.46 29.99 27.56
N ALA A 817 27.18 29.10 26.59
CA ALA A 817 26.75 29.48 25.26
C ALA A 817 25.48 30.34 25.33
N THR A 818 25.59 31.60 24.92
CA THR A 818 24.47 32.55 24.88
C THR A 818 23.34 31.97 24.04
N THR A 819 22.24 31.60 24.68
CA THR A 819 21.11 30.92 24.02
C THR A 819 20.57 31.79 22.88
N PRO A 820 20.55 31.28 21.63
CA PRO A 820 19.88 31.96 20.53
C PRO A 820 18.42 32.23 20.92
N ARG A 821 18.00 33.50 20.80
CA ARG A 821 16.67 33.97 21.18
C ARG A 821 15.62 33.16 20.43
N THR A 822 14.93 32.25 21.12
CA THR A 822 14.12 31.20 20.48
C THR A 822 13.04 31.80 19.58
N GLN A 823 13.17 31.53 18.27
CA GLN A 823 12.15 31.87 17.29
C GLN A 823 10.85 31.16 17.69
N LYS A 824 9.77 31.93 17.92
CA LYS A 824 8.51 31.40 18.44
C LYS A 824 7.87 30.47 17.41
N ASN A 825 7.99 29.17 17.62
CA ASN A 825 7.36 28.16 16.78
C ASN A 825 5.82 28.29 16.86
N PRO A 826 5.14 28.74 15.79
CA PRO A 826 3.72 29.08 15.83
C PRO A 826 2.81 27.86 15.84
N CYS A 827 3.33 26.65 15.57
CA CYS A 827 2.58 25.40 15.60
C CYS A 827 2.34 24.85 17.02
N VAL A 828 2.90 25.48 18.07
CA VAL A 828 2.72 25.06 19.46
C VAL A 828 2.26 26.19 20.38
N ASN A 829 1.56 25.83 21.45
CA ASN A 829 0.89 26.78 22.33
C ASN A 829 1.88 27.59 23.18
N SER A 830 1.43 28.74 23.66
CA SER A 830 2.19 29.63 24.57
C SER A 830 2.63 28.99 25.91
N ARG A 831 2.19 27.76 26.21
CA ARG A 831 2.68 26.96 27.35
C ARG A 831 3.91 26.14 26.97
N ASP A 832 3.86 25.41 25.85
CA ASP A 832 4.99 24.64 25.32
C ASP A 832 6.19 25.55 25.00
N GLN A 833 5.94 26.75 24.47
CA GLN A 833 6.96 27.78 24.22
C GLN A 833 7.64 28.34 25.49
N LYS A 834 7.05 28.13 26.68
CA LYS A 834 7.59 28.63 27.97
C LYS A 834 8.43 27.60 28.72
N VAL A 835 8.60 26.39 28.20
CA VAL A 835 9.50 25.39 28.78
C VAL A 835 10.94 25.83 28.50
N GLY A 836 11.64 26.34 29.51
CA GLY A 836 12.84 27.18 29.38
C GLY A 836 14.10 26.55 28.77
N LYS A 837 14.03 25.32 28.24
CA LYS A 837 15.11 24.68 27.48
C LYS A 837 14.53 23.71 26.45
N ILE A 838 14.48 24.15 25.19
CA ILE A 838 14.21 23.30 24.03
C ILE A 838 15.55 22.73 23.55
N THR A 839 15.60 21.43 23.27
CA THR A 839 16.82 20.76 22.77
C THR A 839 16.69 20.53 21.27
N SER A 840 17.59 21.08 20.46
CA SER A 840 17.46 21.08 18.99
C SER A 840 17.93 19.80 18.31
N VAL A 841 17.52 19.60 17.05
CA VAL A 841 18.03 18.51 16.20
C VAL A 841 19.55 18.58 16.05
N LYS A 842 20.15 19.78 15.97
CA LYS A 842 21.62 19.95 15.97
C LYS A 842 22.27 19.43 17.26
N GLN A 843 21.62 19.59 18.42
CA GLN A 843 22.14 19.10 19.69
C GLN A 843 22.07 17.57 19.80
N VAL A 844 20.95 16.95 19.38
CA VAL A 844 20.83 15.48 19.29
C VAL A 844 21.88 14.91 18.33
N ALA A 845 22.04 15.50 17.14
CA ALA A 845 23.04 15.07 16.17
C ALA A 845 24.48 15.19 16.72
N GLY A 846 24.78 16.26 17.46
CA GLY A 846 26.07 16.45 18.15
C GLY A 846 26.32 15.42 19.26
N ASP A 847 25.31 15.02 20.02
CA ASP A 847 25.43 13.94 21.01
C ASP A 847 25.70 12.57 20.34
N ILE A 848 25.09 12.29 19.19
CA ILE A 848 25.31 11.04 18.44
C ILE A 848 26.69 11.04 17.78
N GLN A 849 27.12 12.18 17.22
CA GLN A 849 28.46 12.33 16.62
C GLN A 849 29.54 12.16 17.69
N ARG A 850 29.44 12.84 18.84
CA ARG A 850 30.42 12.73 19.94
C ARG A 850 30.61 11.29 20.41
N ARG A 851 29.52 10.57 20.68
CA ARG A 851 29.54 9.14 21.05
C ARG A 851 30.09 8.23 19.94
N THR A 852 30.02 8.65 18.68
CA THR A 852 30.58 7.88 17.55
C THR A 852 32.08 8.16 17.44
N HIS A 853 32.48 9.43 17.53
CA HIS A 853 33.86 9.89 17.57
C HIS A 853 34.65 9.20 18.71
N GLU A 854 34.12 9.21 19.93
CA GLU A 854 34.68 8.53 21.13
C GLU A 854 34.89 7.00 20.99
N ARG A 855 34.24 6.37 19.99
CA ARG A 855 34.40 4.94 19.63
C ARG A 855 35.33 4.73 18.44
N VAL A 856 35.51 5.74 17.59
CA VAL A 856 36.28 5.67 16.34
C VAL A 856 37.72 6.10 16.57
N THR A 857 37.97 7.11 17.41
CA THR A 857 39.33 7.51 17.83
C THR A 857 40.10 6.41 18.57
N LYS A 858 39.38 5.40 19.09
CA LYS A 858 39.95 4.19 19.72
C LYS A 858 40.28 3.08 18.70
N VAL A 859 40.20 3.37 17.40
CA VAL A 859 40.42 2.40 16.31
C VAL A 859 41.56 2.91 15.43
N PRO A 860 42.81 2.46 15.65
CA PRO A 860 43.90 2.81 14.74
C PRO A 860 43.61 2.27 13.31
N GLY A 861 44.18 2.94 12.30
CA GLY A 861 44.13 2.49 10.90
C GLY A 861 42.90 2.88 10.07
N LEU A 862 41.92 3.62 10.62
CA LEU A 862 40.77 4.12 9.83
C LEU A 862 40.89 5.55 9.31
N THR A 863 41.67 6.40 9.97
CA THR A 863 42.02 7.72 9.44
C THR A 863 42.93 7.53 8.25
N ALA A 864 42.47 7.99 7.08
CA ALA A 864 43.20 7.94 5.84
C ALA A 864 43.88 9.28 5.57
N ASP A 865 44.98 9.22 4.83
CA ASP A 865 45.75 10.37 4.38
C ASP A 865 45.83 10.28 2.85
N ALA A 866 45.17 11.17 2.13
CA ALA A 866 45.12 11.14 0.67
C ALA A 866 46.51 11.36 0.02
N SER A 867 47.46 11.99 0.72
CA SER A 867 48.84 12.13 0.22
C SER A 867 49.65 10.83 0.22
N LYS A 868 49.12 9.77 0.83
CA LYS A 868 49.65 8.40 0.75
C LYS A 868 48.91 7.54 -0.30
N GLY A 869 47.96 8.11 -1.03
CA GLY A 869 47.19 7.43 -2.06
C GLY A 869 47.94 7.21 -3.37
N THR A 870 47.26 6.56 -4.31
CA THR A 870 47.67 6.38 -5.72
C THR A 870 46.52 6.80 -6.62
N TYR A 871 46.84 7.46 -7.73
CA TYR A 871 45.85 8.02 -8.65
C TYR A 871 46.20 7.65 -10.09
N SER A 872 45.35 6.85 -10.74
CA SER A 872 45.62 6.28 -12.07
C SER A 872 45.68 7.30 -13.23
N ARG A 873 45.58 8.59 -12.94
CA ARG A 873 45.65 9.72 -13.89
C ARG A 873 46.78 10.71 -13.57
N MET A 874 47.76 10.27 -12.76
CA MET A 874 49.02 10.99 -12.49
C MET A 874 48.84 12.39 -11.86
N GLY A 875 47.80 12.58 -11.06
CA GLY A 875 47.74 13.69 -10.10
C GLY A 875 48.67 13.42 -8.92
N SER A 876 49.35 14.45 -8.41
CA SER A 876 50.36 14.25 -7.38
C SER A 876 49.70 14.03 -6.01
N PRO A 877 50.09 13.00 -5.24
CA PRO A 877 49.58 12.82 -3.88
C PRO A 877 49.92 14.01 -2.96
N SER A 878 51.03 14.73 -3.20
CA SER A 878 51.41 15.94 -2.44
C SER A 878 50.33 17.00 -2.41
N ASP A 879 49.52 17.09 -3.48
CA ASP A 879 48.57 18.17 -3.68
C ASP A 879 47.45 18.12 -2.64
N PHE A 880 47.14 16.95 -2.06
CA PHE A 880 46.17 16.83 -0.97
C PHE A 880 46.60 17.53 0.33
N ASN A 881 47.90 17.70 0.55
CA ASN A 881 48.44 18.46 1.69
C ASN A 881 48.73 19.91 1.30
N ASN A 882 49.46 20.09 0.19
CA ASN A 882 50.04 21.37 -0.20
C ASN A 882 49.03 22.29 -0.91
N ASN A 883 48.09 21.73 -1.67
CA ASN A 883 47.11 22.48 -2.46
C ASN A 883 45.79 21.71 -2.60
N LEU A 884 45.12 21.43 -1.47
CA LEU A 884 43.87 20.65 -1.45
C LEU A 884 42.80 21.23 -2.38
N CYS A 885 42.80 22.55 -2.57
CA CYS A 885 41.87 23.22 -3.47
C CYS A 885 42.30 23.19 -4.95
N GLY A 886 43.54 22.83 -5.25
CA GLY A 886 44.05 22.53 -6.58
C GLY A 886 43.67 21.14 -7.11
N ILE A 887 43.13 20.23 -6.30
CA ILE A 887 42.85 18.86 -6.77
C ILE A 887 41.86 18.85 -7.96
N THR A 888 42.31 18.32 -9.08
CA THR A 888 41.53 18.12 -10.31
C THR A 888 41.27 16.64 -10.59
N GLN A 889 40.58 16.34 -11.69
CA GLN A 889 40.36 15.00 -12.25
C GLN A 889 41.62 14.14 -12.50
N LYS A 890 42.85 14.69 -12.37
CA LYS A 890 44.10 13.90 -12.33
C LYS A 890 44.22 13.05 -11.04
N HIS A 891 43.54 13.45 -9.95
CA HIS A 891 43.57 12.82 -8.63
C HIS A 891 42.42 11.81 -8.46
N SER A 892 42.11 11.06 -9.51
CA SER A 892 41.03 10.08 -9.53
C SER A 892 41.46 8.74 -10.11
N ASN A 893 40.97 7.67 -9.52
CA ASN A 893 41.12 6.30 -10.02
C ASN A 893 39.98 5.85 -10.94
N ALA A 894 39.08 6.78 -11.34
CA ALA A 894 37.97 6.48 -12.23
C ALA A 894 38.44 6.16 -13.66
N HIS A 895 37.80 5.16 -14.28
CA HIS A 895 38.00 4.86 -15.70
C HIS A 895 37.59 6.05 -16.60
N ASN A 896 38.16 6.13 -17.81
CA ASN A 896 38.11 7.32 -18.69
C ASN A 896 36.70 7.80 -19.07
N ASP A 897 35.67 6.97 -18.91
CA ASP A 897 34.27 7.35 -19.19
C ASP A 897 33.74 8.43 -18.21
N SER A 898 34.39 8.61 -17.05
CA SER A 898 34.11 9.71 -16.11
C SER A 898 35.24 10.73 -16.17
N LEU A 899 35.11 11.73 -17.04
CA LEU A 899 36.13 12.79 -17.19
C LEU A 899 36.25 13.61 -15.88
N ASN A 900 35.13 14.05 -15.30
CA ASN A 900 35.06 14.75 -14.00
C ASN A 900 33.87 14.25 -13.13
N PRO A 901 33.83 14.53 -11.81
CA PRO A 901 32.78 14.04 -10.90
C PRO A 901 31.36 14.52 -11.23
N CYS A 902 31.21 15.67 -11.89
CA CYS A 902 29.91 16.25 -12.26
C CYS A 902 29.41 15.81 -13.65
N ASN A 903 30.09 14.88 -14.33
CA ASN A 903 29.67 14.37 -15.62
C ASN A 903 28.27 13.73 -15.58
N GLY A 904 27.44 14.06 -16.58
CA GLY A 904 26.07 13.57 -16.73
C GLY A 904 25.09 14.09 -15.67
N LYS A 905 25.51 15.00 -14.79
CA LYS A 905 24.64 15.64 -13.79
C LYS A 905 23.99 16.88 -14.39
N ASN A 906 22.68 17.05 -14.16
CA ASN A 906 21.89 18.10 -14.80
C ASN A 906 22.16 19.48 -14.16
N PRO A 907 22.54 20.52 -14.94
CA PRO A 907 22.77 21.86 -14.39
C PRO A 907 21.49 22.50 -13.83
N LYS A 908 20.30 22.10 -14.29
CA LYS A 908 19.02 22.68 -13.81
C LYS A 908 18.60 22.23 -12.40
N ARG A 909 19.49 21.54 -11.66
CA ARG A 909 19.22 21.01 -10.30
C ARG A 909 18.94 22.09 -9.24
N PHE A 910 19.20 23.36 -9.54
CA PHE A 910 18.89 24.51 -8.68
C PHE A 910 17.77 25.42 -9.23
N ASN A 911 17.01 24.98 -10.24
CA ASN A 911 15.92 25.79 -10.79
C ASN A 911 14.67 25.66 -9.91
N ILE A 912 14.21 26.76 -9.34
CA ILE A 912 13.01 26.82 -8.50
C ILE A 912 11.79 26.37 -9.32
N GLY A 913 10.98 25.46 -8.77
CA GLY A 913 9.89 24.78 -9.48
C GLY A 913 10.25 23.45 -10.16
N THR A 914 11.50 22.96 -10.05
CA THR A 914 11.88 21.63 -10.54
C THR A 914 11.16 20.52 -9.77
N GLU A 915 10.59 19.55 -10.48
CA GLU A 915 9.83 18.45 -9.86
C GLU A 915 10.73 17.52 -9.02
N TRP A 916 10.31 17.29 -7.77
CA TRP A 916 10.97 16.38 -6.82
C TRP A 916 10.58 14.93 -7.10
N SER A 917 11.59 14.06 -7.26
CA SER A 917 11.37 12.69 -7.71
C SER A 917 10.95 11.73 -6.60
N TYR A 918 10.16 10.71 -6.95
CA TYR A 918 9.55 9.77 -6.00
C TYR A 918 9.29 8.37 -6.61
N LYS A 919 8.94 7.38 -5.76
CA LYS A 919 8.82 5.93 -6.07
C LYS A 919 8.22 5.54 -7.44
N ASN A 920 7.23 6.28 -7.96
CA ASN A 920 6.51 5.93 -9.18
C ASN A 920 7.27 6.32 -10.47
N ASP A 921 8.32 7.14 -10.36
CA ASP A 921 9.18 7.49 -11.48
C ASP A 921 9.91 6.26 -12.01
N LYS A 922 9.77 6.02 -13.32
CA LYS A 922 10.19 4.78 -13.98
C LYS A 922 11.65 4.40 -13.68
N ASN A 923 12.52 5.40 -13.53
CA ASN A 923 13.95 5.25 -13.26
C ASN A 923 14.43 5.87 -11.91
N LYS A 924 13.59 6.57 -11.14
CA LYS A 924 14.02 7.40 -9.98
C LYS A 924 13.43 6.95 -8.64
N LYS A 925 13.28 5.65 -8.41
CA LYS A 925 12.50 5.14 -7.27
C LYS A 925 13.20 5.37 -5.93
N THR A 926 12.53 6.08 -5.04
CA THR A 926 12.81 6.23 -3.60
C THR A 926 11.69 5.56 -2.76
N HIS A 927 11.66 5.83 -1.45
CA HIS A 927 10.50 5.49 -0.62
C HIS A 927 9.24 6.25 -1.10
N PRO A 928 8.01 5.66 -1.05
CA PRO A 928 6.79 6.29 -1.58
C PRO A 928 6.49 7.71 -1.05
N GLU A 929 6.90 8.00 0.18
CA GLU A 929 6.72 9.29 0.87
C GLU A 929 8.08 9.96 1.20
N ALA A 930 9.16 9.61 0.48
CA ALA A 930 10.43 10.33 0.51
C ALA A 930 10.67 10.99 -0.84
N TYR A 931 10.32 12.26 -0.93
CA TYR A 931 10.59 13.12 -2.07
C TYR A 931 12.07 13.49 -2.08
N MET A 932 12.76 13.22 -3.19
CA MET A 932 14.20 13.44 -3.31
C MET A 932 14.52 14.83 -3.87
N PRO A 933 15.46 15.59 -3.27
CA PRO A 933 15.90 16.87 -3.80
C PRO A 933 16.54 16.71 -5.19
N PRO A 934 16.24 17.58 -6.18
CA PRO A 934 16.94 17.60 -7.47
C PRO A 934 18.46 17.74 -7.33
N ARG A 935 18.94 18.43 -6.27
CA ARG A 935 20.34 18.47 -5.83
C ARG A 935 20.93 17.07 -5.64
N ARG A 936 20.28 16.21 -4.85
CA ARG A 936 20.72 14.82 -4.59
C ARG A 936 20.67 13.95 -5.86
N GLU A 937 19.64 14.13 -6.69
CA GLU A 937 19.50 13.39 -7.96
C GLU A 937 20.70 13.67 -8.91
N HIS A 938 21.27 14.86 -8.81
CA HIS A 938 22.31 15.35 -9.69
C HIS A 938 23.60 15.69 -8.93
N ILE A 939 23.90 14.94 -7.87
CA ILE A 939 25.11 15.08 -7.04
C ILE A 939 26.37 14.61 -7.78
N CYS A 940 27.49 15.32 -7.63
CA CYS A 940 28.73 15.07 -8.38
C CYS A 940 29.53 13.85 -7.90
N THR A 941 29.03 12.65 -8.21
CA THR A 941 29.64 11.35 -7.84
C THR A 941 30.11 10.49 -9.02
N SER A 942 30.22 11.07 -10.23
CA SER A 942 30.53 10.30 -11.45
C SER A 942 31.87 9.54 -11.37
N ASN A 943 32.89 10.07 -10.68
CA ASN A 943 34.15 9.36 -10.49
C ASN A 943 33.96 8.11 -9.60
N LEU A 944 33.19 8.22 -8.52
CA LEU A 944 32.85 7.11 -7.62
C LEU A 944 32.08 5.99 -8.36
N GLU A 945 31.24 6.37 -9.32
CA GLU A 945 30.55 5.42 -10.21
C GLU A 945 31.54 4.64 -11.10
N TYR A 946 32.75 5.13 -11.38
CA TYR A 946 33.70 4.56 -12.36
C TYR A 946 35.06 4.09 -11.80
N LEU A 947 35.26 4.05 -10.47
CA LEU A 947 36.46 3.50 -9.81
C LEU A 947 36.74 2.02 -10.17
N ILE A 948 35.70 1.27 -10.53
CA ILE A 948 35.77 -0.11 -11.01
C ILE A 948 34.92 -0.21 -12.28
N HIS A 949 35.50 -0.68 -13.40
CA HIS A 949 34.77 -0.83 -14.65
C HIS A 949 35.20 -2.07 -15.47
N ASN A 950 34.23 -2.96 -15.70
CA ASN A 950 34.39 -4.20 -16.46
C ASN A 950 35.53 -5.08 -15.92
N ARG A 951 36.67 -5.14 -16.63
CA ARG A 951 37.87 -5.90 -16.21
C ARG A 951 38.95 -5.04 -15.54
N LYS A 952 38.86 -3.70 -15.60
CA LYS A 952 39.83 -2.78 -15.00
C LYS A 952 39.36 -2.29 -13.63
N LYS A 953 40.26 -2.28 -12.66
CA LYS A 953 40.00 -1.87 -11.28
C LYS A 953 41.19 -1.06 -10.71
N PRO A 954 41.52 0.14 -11.22
CA PRO A 954 42.79 0.81 -10.89
C PRO A 954 43.01 1.00 -9.38
N ILE A 955 41.94 1.34 -8.64
CA ILE A 955 41.96 1.49 -7.17
C ILE A 955 42.19 0.17 -6.40
N LEU A 956 42.12 -1.00 -7.04
CA LEU A 956 42.36 -2.33 -6.46
C LEU A 956 43.54 -3.07 -7.11
N GLU A 957 44.21 -2.46 -8.10
CA GLU A 957 45.32 -3.05 -8.86
C GLU A 957 46.71 -2.59 -8.36
N GLY A 958 46.75 -1.62 -7.44
CA GLY A 958 47.97 -1.15 -6.77
C GLY A 958 48.20 -1.76 -5.38
N ASP A 959 49.09 -1.12 -4.61
CA ASP A 959 49.42 -1.48 -3.22
C ASP A 959 48.17 -1.54 -2.31
N PRO A 960 47.82 -2.70 -1.71
CA PRO A 960 46.65 -2.87 -0.85
C PRO A 960 46.58 -1.87 0.31
N ASN A 961 47.73 -1.48 0.87
CA ASN A 961 47.79 -0.53 1.99
C ASN A 961 47.32 0.87 1.59
N LYS A 962 47.43 1.23 0.30
CA LYS A 962 47.06 2.55 -0.22
C LYS A 962 45.60 2.65 -0.63
N ILE A 963 44.85 1.55 -0.69
CA ILE A 963 43.43 1.53 -1.12
C ILE A 963 42.57 2.48 -0.26
N ILE A 964 42.79 2.50 1.05
CA ILE A 964 42.07 3.38 1.99
C ILE A 964 42.36 4.88 1.76
N HIS A 965 43.58 5.19 1.32
CA HIS A 965 44.08 6.54 1.02
C HIS A 965 43.62 7.02 -0.36
N SER A 966 43.72 6.17 -1.38
CA SER A 966 43.20 6.41 -2.73
C SER A 966 41.69 6.65 -2.71
N LEU A 967 40.93 5.86 -1.93
CA LEU A 967 39.49 6.07 -1.74
C LEU A 967 39.19 7.44 -1.15
N LEU A 968 39.96 7.88 -0.14
CA LEU A 968 39.76 9.22 0.43
C LEU A 968 39.92 10.30 -0.65
N GLY A 969 41.02 10.28 -1.41
CA GLY A 969 41.26 11.28 -2.47
C GLY A 969 40.13 11.35 -3.52
N ASP A 970 39.61 10.19 -3.97
CA ASP A 970 38.46 10.14 -4.88
C ASP A 970 37.16 10.69 -4.25
N VAL A 971 36.96 10.56 -2.93
CA VAL A 971 35.83 11.16 -2.20
C VAL A 971 36.02 12.67 -1.97
N LEU A 972 37.24 13.12 -1.65
CA LEU A 972 37.58 14.55 -1.51
C LEU A 972 37.32 15.29 -2.83
N LEU A 973 37.75 14.73 -3.96
CA LEU A 973 37.51 15.28 -5.29
C LEU A 973 36.01 15.37 -5.63
N ALA A 974 35.23 14.31 -5.33
CA ALA A 974 33.78 14.31 -5.53
C ALA A 974 33.08 15.39 -4.68
N ALA A 975 33.49 15.54 -3.42
CA ALA A 975 32.94 16.51 -2.49
C ALA A 975 33.28 17.95 -2.86
N LYS A 976 34.55 18.22 -3.23
CA LYS A 976 35.00 19.52 -3.75
C LYS A 976 34.16 19.93 -4.96
N SER A 977 34.12 19.10 -6.01
CA SER A 977 33.38 19.42 -7.24
C SER A 977 31.88 19.54 -7.03
N GLU A 978 31.29 18.81 -6.07
CA GLU A 978 29.91 19.03 -5.66
C GLU A 978 29.70 20.44 -5.09
N ALA A 979 30.56 20.90 -4.17
CA ALA A 979 30.47 22.23 -3.57
C ALA A 979 30.70 23.36 -4.59
N GLU A 980 31.70 23.24 -5.46
CA GLU A 980 31.96 24.15 -6.59
C GLU A 980 30.73 24.25 -7.49
N LYS A 981 30.13 23.11 -7.87
CA LYS A 981 28.95 23.06 -8.74
C LYS A 981 27.65 23.47 -8.02
N ILE A 982 27.63 23.62 -6.69
CA ILE A 982 26.54 24.30 -5.98
C ILE A 982 26.70 25.81 -6.15
N LYS A 983 27.90 26.36 -5.86
CA LYS A 983 28.19 27.80 -5.99
C LYS A 983 27.94 28.31 -7.41
N GLU A 984 28.48 27.63 -8.41
CA GLU A 984 28.35 27.99 -9.83
C GLU A 984 26.88 28.12 -10.27
N LEU A 985 26.05 27.12 -9.95
CA LEU A 985 24.66 27.07 -10.39
C LEU A 985 23.75 28.04 -9.63
N TYR A 986 24.05 28.34 -8.36
CA TYR A 986 23.35 29.43 -7.65
C TYR A 986 23.69 30.81 -8.22
N GLN A 987 24.95 31.06 -8.59
CA GLN A 987 25.34 32.31 -9.25
C GLN A 987 24.66 32.45 -10.62
N GLN A 988 24.63 31.39 -11.44
CA GLN A 988 23.97 31.39 -12.75
C GLN A 988 22.45 31.60 -12.66
N ASN A 989 21.77 31.01 -11.69
CA ASN A 989 20.30 31.07 -11.59
C ASN A 989 19.76 32.38 -10.98
N ASN A 990 20.56 33.13 -10.22
CA ASN A 990 20.11 34.34 -9.52
C ASN A 990 20.40 35.67 -10.25
N SER A 991 21.19 35.67 -11.33
CA SER A 991 21.45 36.84 -12.19
C SER A 991 21.83 38.14 -11.45
N LYS A 992 22.71 38.05 -10.44
CA LYS A 992 23.33 39.20 -9.76
C LYS A 992 24.76 39.41 -10.25
N ASN A 993 25.19 40.66 -10.38
CA ASN A 993 26.51 41.04 -10.91
C ASN A 993 27.66 40.68 -9.94
N GLY A 994 28.03 39.40 -9.89
CA GLY A 994 29.16 38.85 -9.11
C GLY A 994 28.93 38.80 -7.59
N VAL A 995 28.31 39.81 -7.00
CA VAL A 995 28.12 39.93 -5.54
C VAL A 995 26.99 39.03 -5.05
N ILE A 996 27.37 37.98 -4.32
CA ILE A 996 26.45 37.14 -3.54
C ILE A 996 26.12 37.86 -2.22
N ASP A 997 24.84 38.16 -1.96
CA ASP A 997 24.42 38.75 -0.67
C ASP A 997 24.45 37.72 0.48
N GLN A 998 24.25 38.18 1.71
CA GLN A 998 24.38 37.34 2.89
C GLN A 998 23.33 36.21 2.97
N ASN A 999 22.11 36.42 2.46
CA ASN A 999 21.06 35.40 2.48
C ASN A 999 21.28 34.36 1.38
N ASP A 1000 21.80 34.77 0.23
CA ASP A 1000 22.25 33.86 -0.82
C ASP A 1000 23.48 33.05 -0.36
N LYS A 1001 24.43 33.67 0.37
CA LYS A 1001 25.57 32.97 1.01
C LYS A 1001 25.08 31.89 1.99
N GLU A 1002 24.15 32.23 2.88
CA GLU A 1002 23.57 31.26 3.83
C GLU A 1002 22.74 30.18 3.13
N THR A 1003 22.08 30.49 2.02
CA THR A 1003 21.40 29.51 1.15
C THR A 1003 22.40 28.52 0.55
N ILE A 1004 23.45 29.02 -0.09
CA ILE A 1004 24.50 28.18 -0.69
C ILE A 1004 25.11 27.28 0.37
N CYS A 1005 25.46 27.82 1.54
CA CYS A 1005 26.07 27.01 2.58
C CYS A 1005 25.11 25.95 3.17
N ARG A 1006 23.80 26.22 3.28
CA ARG A 1006 22.80 25.19 3.61
C ARG A 1006 22.80 24.05 2.58
N SER A 1007 22.81 24.37 1.28
CA SER A 1007 22.88 23.35 0.21
C SER A 1007 24.17 22.54 0.23
N VAL A 1008 25.33 23.18 0.47
CA VAL A 1008 26.63 22.49 0.63
C VAL A 1008 26.60 21.54 1.84
N ARG A 1009 26.01 21.96 2.97
CA ARG A 1009 25.82 21.11 4.16
C ARG A 1009 24.87 19.93 3.92
N TYR A 1010 23.82 20.09 3.11
CA TYR A 1010 22.96 18.96 2.71
C TYR A 1010 23.70 17.99 1.78
N SER A 1011 24.49 18.48 0.80
CA SER A 1011 25.27 17.61 -0.08
C SER A 1011 26.43 16.90 0.63
N PHE A 1012 27.10 17.52 1.61
CA PHE A 1012 28.04 16.86 2.51
C PHE A 1012 27.40 15.64 3.19
N ALA A 1013 26.20 15.82 3.73
CA ALA A 1013 25.48 14.77 4.45
C ALA A 1013 24.95 13.65 3.52
N ASP A 1014 24.57 13.98 2.28
CA ASP A 1014 24.17 13.00 1.27
C ASP A 1014 25.37 12.23 0.70
N ILE A 1015 26.54 12.85 0.49
CA ILE A 1015 27.80 12.15 0.21
C ILE A 1015 28.10 11.19 1.37
N GLY A 1016 27.95 11.66 2.61
CA GLY A 1016 28.04 10.84 3.80
C GLY A 1016 27.14 9.60 3.73
N ASP A 1017 25.87 9.73 3.34
CA ASP A 1017 24.96 8.58 3.20
C ASP A 1017 25.31 7.63 2.05
N ILE A 1018 25.81 8.13 0.93
CA ILE A 1018 26.36 7.31 -0.17
C ILE A 1018 27.55 6.50 0.34
N ILE A 1019 28.49 7.13 1.04
CA ILE A 1019 29.67 6.45 1.61
C ILE A 1019 29.29 5.48 2.72
N LYS A 1020 28.45 5.87 3.68
CA LYS A 1020 27.94 5.02 4.78
C LYS A 1020 27.07 3.85 4.30
N GLY A 1021 26.49 3.93 3.10
CA GLY A 1021 25.51 2.95 2.60
C GLY A 1021 24.14 3.08 3.30
N THR A 1022 23.75 4.31 3.62
CA THR A 1022 22.45 4.68 4.22
C THR A 1022 21.56 5.49 3.28
N ASP A 1023 22.02 5.77 2.06
CA ASP A 1023 21.27 6.56 1.06
C ASP A 1023 20.01 5.85 0.53
N LEU A 1024 18.97 6.65 0.30
CA LEU A 1024 17.62 6.22 -0.09
C LEU A 1024 17.42 5.93 -1.60
N TRP A 1025 18.39 6.21 -2.48
CA TRP A 1025 18.19 6.16 -3.93
C TRP A 1025 18.49 4.80 -4.59
N GLU A 1026 18.00 3.71 -3.98
CA GLU A 1026 18.35 2.32 -4.32
C GLU A 1026 18.12 1.89 -5.79
N ALA A 1027 17.37 2.65 -6.59
CA ALA A 1027 16.96 2.24 -7.94
C ALA A 1027 17.89 2.68 -9.08
N ASN A 1028 18.69 3.73 -8.90
CA ASN A 1028 19.48 4.34 -9.97
C ASN A 1028 20.64 3.41 -10.45
N PRO A 1029 20.93 3.28 -11.77
CA PRO A 1029 22.03 2.45 -12.27
C PRO A 1029 23.43 2.89 -11.82
N GLY A 1030 23.70 4.19 -11.80
CA GLY A 1030 24.95 4.79 -11.32
C GLY A 1030 25.12 4.67 -9.82
N GLU A 1031 24.06 4.93 -9.04
CA GLU A 1031 24.11 4.72 -7.57
C GLU A 1031 24.39 3.25 -7.23
N LYS A 1032 23.72 2.30 -7.90
CA LYS A 1032 24.03 0.86 -7.76
C LYS A 1032 25.48 0.54 -8.10
N LYS A 1033 26.03 1.19 -9.14
CA LYS A 1033 27.43 1.00 -9.53
C LYS A 1033 28.37 1.54 -8.44
N THR A 1034 28.12 2.75 -7.93
CA THR A 1034 28.83 3.33 -6.77
C THR A 1034 28.79 2.42 -5.56
N GLN A 1035 27.60 1.95 -5.15
CA GLN A 1035 27.47 1.03 -4.01
C GLN A 1035 28.21 -0.30 -4.25
N ASN A 1036 28.13 -0.89 -5.45
CA ASN A 1036 28.87 -2.11 -5.79
C ASN A 1036 30.40 -1.89 -5.86
N ASN A 1037 30.87 -0.68 -6.20
CA ASN A 1037 32.28 -0.31 -6.15
C ASN A 1037 32.73 -0.20 -4.68
N LEU A 1038 32.01 0.59 -3.88
CA LEU A 1038 32.30 0.79 -2.46
C LEU A 1038 32.30 -0.52 -1.67
N VAL A 1039 31.38 -1.46 -1.93
CA VAL A 1039 31.37 -2.77 -1.27
C VAL A 1039 32.63 -3.60 -1.60
N GLN A 1040 33.14 -3.55 -2.83
CA GLN A 1040 34.42 -4.20 -3.17
C GLN A 1040 35.62 -3.50 -2.50
N ILE A 1041 35.64 -2.17 -2.52
CA ILE A 1041 36.74 -1.36 -1.96
C ILE A 1041 36.81 -1.52 -0.44
N PHE A 1042 35.68 -1.40 0.27
CA PHE A 1042 35.62 -1.62 1.73
C PHE A 1042 35.84 -3.08 2.14
N GLY A 1043 35.59 -4.04 1.24
CA GLY A 1043 36.08 -5.41 1.38
C GLY A 1043 37.60 -5.46 1.47
N LYS A 1044 38.30 -4.80 0.52
CA LYS A 1044 39.77 -4.74 0.53
C LYS A 1044 40.37 -3.89 1.64
N ILE A 1045 39.75 -2.78 2.01
CA ILE A 1045 40.15 -2.03 3.21
C ILE A 1045 40.03 -2.92 4.45
N LYS A 1046 38.99 -3.74 4.58
CA LYS A 1046 38.88 -4.68 5.71
C LYS A 1046 39.99 -5.74 5.72
N ASP A 1047 40.30 -6.34 4.57
CA ASP A 1047 41.35 -7.36 4.45
C ASP A 1047 42.72 -6.86 4.97
N GLU A 1048 42.99 -5.56 4.87
CA GLU A 1048 44.26 -4.93 5.22
C GLU A 1048 44.32 -4.28 6.62
N LEU A 1049 43.23 -4.27 7.40
CA LEU A 1049 43.22 -3.84 8.81
C LEU A 1049 43.85 -4.90 9.75
N LYS A 1050 45.04 -5.37 9.40
CA LYS A 1050 45.80 -6.43 10.09
C LYS A 1050 46.35 -5.92 11.42
N GLY A 1051 46.26 -6.74 12.47
CA GLY A 1051 46.67 -6.38 13.83
C GLY A 1051 45.64 -5.55 14.63
N ILE A 1052 44.52 -5.17 14.02
CA ILE A 1052 43.42 -4.43 14.67
C ILE A 1052 42.28 -5.40 14.98
N ASP A 1053 41.56 -5.20 16.10
CA ASP A 1053 40.35 -5.97 16.36
C ASP A 1053 39.22 -5.59 15.37
N THR A 1054 39.09 -6.39 14.31
CA THR A 1054 38.04 -6.25 13.30
C THR A 1054 36.77 -7.07 13.64
N SER A 1055 36.66 -7.63 14.85
CA SER A 1055 35.49 -8.42 15.30
C SER A 1055 34.17 -7.65 15.13
N LYS A 1056 34.15 -6.37 15.49
CA LYS A 1056 32.99 -5.47 15.32
C LYS A 1056 32.62 -5.18 13.86
N TYR A 1057 33.51 -5.47 12.89
CA TYR A 1057 33.26 -5.31 11.46
C TYR A 1057 32.82 -6.62 10.80
N THR A 1058 31.90 -7.36 11.42
CA THR A 1058 31.22 -8.48 10.75
C THR A 1058 30.53 -7.98 9.47
N ASN A 1059 30.60 -8.75 8.38
CA ASN A 1059 29.94 -8.39 7.12
C ASN A 1059 28.58 -9.10 7.00
N THR A 1060 27.78 -9.08 8.08
CA THR A 1060 26.47 -9.75 8.15
C THR A 1060 25.43 -9.11 7.23
N ASP A 1061 25.60 -7.82 6.92
CA ASP A 1061 24.82 -7.06 5.94
C ASP A 1061 25.28 -7.24 4.47
N GLY A 1062 26.45 -7.83 4.24
CA GLY A 1062 27.05 -8.01 2.92
C GLY A 1062 27.51 -6.72 2.22
N LYS A 1063 27.47 -5.57 2.88
CA LYS A 1063 27.79 -4.24 2.35
C LYS A 1063 28.83 -3.48 3.19
N HIS A 1064 29.44 -4.11 4.19
CA HIS A 1064 30.41 -3.55 5.14
C HIS A 1064 29.93 -2.30 5.93
N LEU A 1065 28.63 -2.19 6.23
CA LEU A 1065 28.01 -0.93 6.69
C LEU A 1065 28.61 -0.34 7.97
N GLN A 1066 29.02 -1.14 8.95
CA GLN A 1066 29.63 -0.58 10.18
C GLN A 1066 31.04 -0.04 9.95
N LEU A 1067 31.86 -0.72 9.11
CA LEU A 1067 33.17 -0.22 8.71
C LEU A 1067 33.04 1.10 7.93
N ARG A 1068 32.05 1.18 7.04
CA ARG A 1068 31.75 2.39 6.25
C ARG A 1068 31.30 3.58 7.12
N LYS A 1069 30.55 3.32 8.20
CA LYS A 1069 30.20 4.33 9.21
C LYS A 1069 31.41 4.82 9.99
N ASP A 1070 32.22 3.90 10.52
CA ASP A 1070 33.39 4.26 11.32
C ASP A 1070 34.48 4.95 10.46
N TRP A 1071 34.65 4.54 9.19
CA TRP A 1071 35.55 5.23 8.23
C TRP A 1071 35.06 6.63 7.87
N TRP A 1072 33.76 6.85 7.69
CA TRP A 1072 33.23 8.19 7.45
C TRP A 1072 33.51 9.12 8.63
N GLU A 1073 33.27 8.67 9.87
CA GLU A 1073 33.60 9.48 11.06
C GLU A 1073 35.09 9.80 11.16
N ALA A 1074 35.98 8.87 10.77
CA ALA A 1074 37.43 9.06 10.82
C ALA A 1074 38.01 10.01 9.74
N ASN A 1075 37.20 10.48 8.79
CA ASN A 1075 37.67 11.25 7.62
C ASN A 1075 36.72 12.40 7.16
N ARG A 1076 35.54 12.56 7.75
CA ARG A 1076 34.52 13.56 7.37
C ARG A 1076 34.97 15.02 7.55
N ASP A 1077 35.93 15.26 8.41
CA ASP A 1077 36.61 16.55 8.60
C ASP A 1077 37.41 16.95 7.35
N GLN A 1078 38.20 16.02 6.79
CA GLN A 1078 38.95 16.21 5.55
C GLN A 1078 37.99 16.42 4.37
N VAL A 1079 36.89 15.65 4.32
CA VAL A 1079 35.83 15.82 3.32
C VAL A 1079 35.20 17.21 3.42
N TRP A 1080 34.93 17.72 4.62
CA TRP A 1080 34.42 19.08 4.79
C TRP A 1080 35.44 20.14 4.37
N LYS A 1081 36.72 19.98 4.74
CA LYS A 1081 37.81 20.89 4.33
C LYS A 1081 37.89 21.02 2.80
N ALA A 1082 37.72 19.93 2.06
CA ALA A 1082 37.66 19.94 0.60
C ALA A 1082 36.39 20.65 0.05
N MET A 1083 35.25 20.58 0.74
CA MET A 1083 34.02 21.32 0.39
C MET A 1083 34.08 22.82 0.73
N GLN A 1084 35.04 23.25 1.55
CA GLN A 1084 35.26 24.66 1.91
C GLN A 1084 36.16 25.44 0.93
N CYS A 1085 36.68 24.78 -0.11
CA CYS A 1085 37.60 25.40 -1.07
C CYS A 1085 37.01 26.59 -1.85
N GLY A 1086 37.89 27.55 -2.18
CA GLY A 1086 37.59 28.80 -2.89
C GLY A 1086 37.43 30.00 -1.95
N ASN A 1087 38.02 31.14 -2.30
CA ASN A 1087 38.18 32.28 -1.38
C ASN A 1087 36.84 32.88 -0.90
N ASP A 1088 35.84 32.97 -1.78
CA ASP A 1088 34.45 33.29 -1.40
C ASP A 1088 33.57 32.03 -1.41
N ASN A 1089 33.98 30.99 -0.68
CA ASN A 1089 33.13 29.87 -0.31
C ASN A 1089 32.25 30.24 0.90
N PRO A 1090 30.91 30.25 0.80
CA PRO A 1090 30.03 30.66 1.90
C PRO A 1090 30.05 29.77 3.15
N CYS A 1091 30.73 28.62 3.12
CA CYS A 1091 30.96 27.76 4.28
C CYS A 1091 32.38 27.85 4.85
N SER A 1092 33.27 28.67 4.29
CA SER A 1092 34.65 28.83 4.76
C SER A 1092 34.70 29.20 6.25
N GLY A 1093 35.65 28.64 6.99
CA GLY A 1093 35.81 28.85 8.44
C GLY A 1093 34.71 28.28 9.34
N THR A 1094 33.71 27.56 8.80
CA THR A 1094 32.62 26.96 9.62
C THR A 1094 32.89 25.51 10.02
N ASP A 1095 32.45 25.15 11.24
CA ASP A 1095 32.56 23.79 11.81
C ASP A 1095 32.10 22.68 10.86
N VAL A 1096 32.66 21.47 11.04
CA VAL A 1096 32.19 20.26 10.35
C VAL A 1096 30.69 20.06 10.62
N PRO A 1097 29.82 20.00 9.59
CA PRO A 1097 28.37 19.99 9.76
C PRO A 1097 27.91 18.74 10.52
N LEU A 1098 26.80 18.82 11.25
CA LEU A 1098 26.21 17.67 11.95
C LEU A 1098 25.06 17.02 11.16
N GLN A 1099 24.82 17.52 9.95
CA GLN A 1099 23.73 17.10 9.06
C GLN A 1099 23.81 15.62 8.66
N ASP A 1100 25.02 15.05 8.55
CA ASP A 1100 25.26 13.64 8.26
C ASP A 1100 24.84 12.67 9.37
N TYR A 1101 24.60 13.20 10.58
CA TYR A 1101 24.00 12.49 11.72
C TYR A 1101 22.48 12.70 11.85
N ILE A 1102 21.88 13.54 11.00
CA ILE A 1102 20.43 13.68 10.87
C ILE A 1102 19.93 12.69 9.78
N PRO A 1103 18.95 11.82 10.08
CA PRO A 1103 18.38 10.87 9.11
C PRO A 1103 17.93 11.54 7.81
N GLN A 1104 18.30 10.94 6.67
CA GLN A 1104 18.18 11.56 5.34
C GLN A 1104 16.77 12.06 5.02
N ARG A 1105 15.74 11.29 5.39
CA ARG A 1105 14.32 11.65 5.24
C ARG A 1105 13.95 12.96 5.94
N LEU A 1106 14.50 13.24 7.13
CA LEU A 1106 14.24 14.49 7.86
C LEU A 1106 14.96 15.68 7.21
N ARG A 1107 16.17 15.49 6.68
CA ARG A 1107 16.87 16.51 5.89
C ARG A 1107 16.12 16.86 4.61
N TRP A 1108 15.69 15.86 3.84
CA TRP A 1108 14.92 16.09 2.61
C TRP A 1108 13.57 16.76 2.90
N MET A 1109 12.90 16.45 4.02
CA MET A 1109 11.69 17.17 4.47
C MET A 1109 11.99 18.64 4.81
N THR A 1110 13.12 18.91 5.45
CA THR A 1110 13.56 20.27 5.82
C THR A 1110 13.84 21.08 4.56
N GLU A 1111 14.68 20.54 3.67
CA GLU A 1111 15.02 21.16 2.38
C GLU A 1111 13.77 21.36 1.50
N TRP A 1112 12.84 20.39 1.45
CA TRP A 1112 11.59 20.51 0.71
C TRP A 1112 10.76 21.74 1.13
N ALA A 1113 10.70 22.03 2.44
CA ALA A 1113 9.98 23.19 2.94
C ALA A 1113 10.67 24.53 2.59
N GLU A 1114 12.00 24.56 2.58
CA GLU A 1114 12.79 25.73 2.16
C GLU A 1114 12.59 26.01 0.65
N TRP A 1115 12.60 24.96 -0.19
CA TRP A 1115 12.31 25.07 -1.62
C TRP A 1115 10.86 25.46 -1.90
N TYR A 1116 9.90 24.93 -1.12
CA TYR A 1116 8.50 25.34 -1.20
C TYR A 1116 8.34 26.82 -0.90
N CYS A 1117 8.96 27.35 0.17
CA CYS A 1117 8.88 28.77 0.50
C CYS A 1117 9.38 29.66 -0.65
N LYS A 1118 10.50 29.29 -1.28
CA LYS A 1118 11.07 30.03 -2.42
C LYS A 1118 10.16 29.99 -3.64
N TYR A 1119 9.54 28.85 -3.95
CA TYR A 1119 8.56 28.72 -5.03
C TYR A 1119 7.28 29.53 -4.74
N GLN A 1120 6.74 29.43 -3.51
CA GLN A 1120 5.58 30.18 -3.03
C GLN A 1120 5.82 31.69 -3.13
N ALA A 1121 7.00 32.17 -2.71
CA ALA A 1121 7.37 33.57 -2.75
C ALA A 1121 7.46 34.12 -4.18
N GLN A 1122 8.16 33.42 -5.09
CA GLN A 1122 8.31 33.86 -6.48
C GLN A 1122 6.95 33.95 -7.21
N GLU A 1123 6.13 32.91 -7.10
CA GLU A 1123 4.81 32.88 -7.76
C GLU A 1123 3.83 33.87 -7.12
N TYR A 1124 3.95 34.13 -5.81
CA TYR A 1124 3.17 35.17 -5.14
C TYR A 1124 3.61 36.59 -5.54
N GLU A 1125 4.90 36.82 -5.79
CA GLU A 1125 5.36 38.10 -6.33
C GLU A 1125 4.85 38.35 -7.76
N VAL A 1126 4.81 37.33 -8.62
CA VAL A 1126 4.22 37.43 -9.97
C VAL A 1126 2.74 37.80 -9.85
N LEU A 1127 2.00 37.10 -8.97
CA LEU A 1127 0.60 37.38 -8.68
C LEU A 1127 0.39 38.83 -8.19
N VAL A 1128 1.16 39.29 -7.21
CA VAL A 1128 1.06 40.65 -6.66
C VAL A 1128 1.41 41.71 -7.70
N LYS A 1129 2.46 41.51 -8.51
CA LYS A 1129 2.84 42.46 -9.57
C LYS A 1129 1.72 42.66 -10.59
N GLN A 1130 0.97 41.61 -10.91
CA GLN A 1130 -0.12 41.64 -11.91
C GLN A 1130 -1.49 41.99 -11.31
N CYS A 1131 -1.73 41.77 -10.01
CA CYS A 1131 -2.94 42.21 -9.30
C CYS A 1131 -2.85 43.63 -8.72
N ARG A 1132 -1.69 44.33 -8.81
CA ARG A 1132 -1.45 45.63 -8.18
C ARG A 1132 -2.33 46.78 -8.69
N GLU A 1133 -2.78 46.71 -9.93
CA GLU A 1133 -3.63 47.73 -10.55
C GLU A 1133 -5.11 47.59 -10.15
N CYS A 1134 -5.50 46.45 -9.58
CA CYS A 1134 -6.85 46.21 -9.07
C CYS A 1134 -7.05 46.91 -7.72
N LYS A 1135 -8.01 47.84 -7.63
CA LYS A 1135 -8.23 48.72 -6.44
C LYS A 1135 -8.39 48.03 -5.08
N SER A 1136 -8.70 46.73 -5.02
CA SER A 1136 -8.83 45.97 -3.75
C SER A 1136 -7.59 45.17 -3.34
N GLY A 1137 -6.60 44.99 -4.23
CA GLY A 1137 -5.41 44.15 -3.98
C GLY A 1137 -5.72 42.66 -3.72
N LYS A 1138 -6.90 42.17 -4.14
CA LYS A 1138 -7.41 40.81 -3.88
C LYS A 1138 -7.94 40.17 -5.16
N CYS A 1139 -8.14 38.85 -5.11
CA CYS A 1139 -8.77 38.04 -6.17
C CYS A 1139 -10.29 38.29 -6.29
N ASP A 1140 -10.72 39.55 -6.37
CA ASP A 1140 -12.12 39.94 -6.48
C ASP A 1140 -12.66 39.78 -7.92
N LYS A 1141 -14.00 39.76 -8.04
CA LYS A 1141 -14.70 39.54 -9.32
C LYS A 1141 -14.52 40.67 -10.35
N GLU A 1142 -14.08 41.84 -9.91
CA GLU A 1142 -14.02 43.07 -10.71
C GLU A 1142 -12.72 43.22 -11.52
N CYS A 1143 -11.75 42.30 -11.36
CA CYS A 1143 -10.45 42.35 -12.03
C CYS A 1143 -10.14 41.00 -12.71
N GLU A 1144 -10.56 40.84 -13.97
CA GLU A 1144 -10.57 39.53 -14.64
C GLU A 1144 -9.17 38.91 -14.79
N ASP A 1145 -8.16 39.71 -15.11
CA ASP A 1145 -6.79 39.21 -15.30
C ASP A 1145 -6.11 38.84 -13.98
N CYS A 1146 -6.35 39.59 -12.91
CA CYS A 1146 -5.96 39.15 -11.56
C CYS A 1146 -6.62 37.82 -11.20
N ARG A 1147 -7.91 37.62 -11.52
CA ARG A 1147 -8.59 36.33 -11.31
C ARG A 1147 -7.95 35.18 -12.11
N LYS A 1148 -7.50 35.42 -13.36
CA LYS A 1148 -6.72 34.43 -14.14
C LYS A 1148 -5.41 34.09 -13.43
N LYS A 1149 -4.67 35.09 -12.94
CA LYS A 1149 -3.40 34.89 -12.22
C LYS A 1149 -3.56 34.23 -10.86
N CYS A 1150 -4.63 34.51 -10.12
CA CYS A 1150 -4.95 33.78 -8.89
C CYS A 1150 -5.15 32.27 -9.15
N LYS A 1151 -5.77 31.91 -10.29
CA LYS A 1151 -5.95 30.51 -10.71
C LYS A 1151 -4.64 29.86 -11.19
N GLU A 1152 -3.80 30.57 -11.94
CA GLU A 1152 -2.45 30.10 -12.30
C GLU A 1152 -1.60 29.84 -11.05
N TYR A 1153 -1.67 30.72 -10.05
CA TYR A 1153 -1.01 30.53 -8.75
C TYR A 1153 -1.54 29.30 -8.00
N GLU A 1154 -2.87 29.11 -7.91
CA GLU A 1154 -3.46 27.91 -7.29
C GLU A 1154 -2.96 26.62 -7.99
N GLU A 1155 -3.00 26.58 -9.32
CA GLU A 1155 -2.60 25.42 -10.12
C GLU A 1155 -1.10 25.08 -9.97
N LYS A 1156 -0.26 26.08 -9.73
CA LYS A 1156 1.18 25.91 -9.46
C LYS A 1156 1.50 25.44 -8.04
N ILE A 1157 0.73 25.88 -7.03
CA ILE A 1157 0.96 25.53 -5.62
C ILE A 1157 0.37 24.14 -5.28
N LYS A 1158 -0.77 23.77 -5.88
CA LYS A 1158 -1.51 22.52 -5.62
C LYS A 1158 -0.69 21.21 -5.70
N PRO A 1159 0.30 21.03 -6.60
CA PRO A 1159 1.19 19.87 -6.57
C PRO A 1159 1.97 19.75 -5.25
N TRP A 1160 2.42 20.86 -4.67
CA TRP A 1160 3.19 20.87 -3.42
C TRP A 1160 2.30 20.53 -2.20
N GLU A 1161 1.03 20.94 -2.19
CA GLU A 1161 0.04 20.50 -1.18
C GLU A 1161 -0.06 18.96 -1.12
N VAL A 1162 -0.14 18.32 -2.29
CA VAL A 1162 -0.22 16.84 -2.43
C VAL A 1162 1.09 16.13 -2.05
N GLN A 1163 2.24 16.82 -2.11
CA GLN A 1163 3.50 16.33 -1.59
C GLN A 1163 3.57 16.46 -0.05
N TRP A 1164 3.22 17.65 0.46
CA TRP A 1164 3.21 17.96 1.89
C TRP A 1164 2.38 16.98 2.69
N GLU A 1165 1.13 16.71 2.29
CA GLU A 1165 0.25 15.83 3.04
C GLU A 1165 0.81 14.40 3.20
N LYS A 1166 1.58 13.88 2.23
CA LYS A 1166 2.24 12.56 2.35
C LYS A 1166 3.46 12.62 3.27
N ILE A 1167 4.27 13.66 3.15
CA ILE A 1167 5.44 13.91 4.02
C ILE A 1167 4.97 14.01 5.48
N LYS A 1168 3.93 14.81 5.70
CA LYS A 1168 3.25 15.03 6.98
C LYS A 1168 2.62 13.75 7.54
N GLU A 1169 1.78 13.07 6.78
CA GLU A 1169 1.18 11.80 7.19
C GLU A 1169 2.25 10.75 7.56
N LYS A 1170 3.39 10.76 6.86
CA LYS A 1170 4.50 9.85 7.17
C LYS A 1170 5.27 10.25 8.42
N TYR A 1171 5.61 11.53 8.59
CA TYR A 1171 6.27 12.01 9.82
C TYR A 1171 5.39 11.77 11.04
N ASP A 1172 4.11 12.13 10.98
CA ASP A 1172 3.18 11.99 12.11
C ASP A 1172 2.99 10.51 12.51
N LYS A 1173 3.02 9.57 11.56
CA LYS A 1173 3.09 8.11 11.84
C LYS A 1173 4.36 7.71 12.60
N LEU A 1174 5.52 8.23 12.21
CA LEU A 1174 6.81 7.90 12.84
C LEU A 1174 6.91 8.54 14.23
N TYR A 1175 6.51 9.81 14.40
CA TYR A 1175 6.52 10.48 15.71
C TYR A 1175 5.49 9.88 16.67
N LYS A 1176 4.31 9.43 16.20
CA LYS A 1176 3.32 8.78 17.08
C LYS A 1176 3.94 7.60 17.85
N ILE A 1177 4.78 6.80 17.20
CA ILE A 1177 5.46 5.63 17.78
C ILE A 1177 6.49 6.04 18.83
N VAL A 1178 7.10 7.22 18.68
CA VAL A 1178 7.95 7.83 19.71
C VAL A 1178 7.10 8.17 20.95
N SER A 1179 5.97 8.85 20.75
CA SER A 1179 5.10 9.33 21.83
C SER A 1179 4.41 8.22 22.63
N THR A 1180 4.17 7.04 22.03
CA THR A 1180 3.60 5.88 22.72
C THR A 1180 4.62 5.09 23.55
N ASN A 1181 5.90 5.50 23.54
CA ASN A 1181 7.00 4.89 24.28
C ASN A 1181 7.13 3.36 24.08
N SER A 1182 6.68 2.86 22.92
CA SER A 1182 6.70 1.44 22.56
C SER A 1182 8.14 0.98 22.33
N GLY A 1183 8.58 -0.01 23.11
CA GLY A 1183 9.98 -0.45 23.18
C GLY A 1183 10.55 -0.94 21.84
N SER A 1184 9.72 -1.55 21.00
CA SER A 1184 10.07 -1.99 19.65
C SER A 1184 9.53 -1.04 18.58
N PHE A 1185 10.40 -0.65 17.65
CA PHE A 1185 10.01 -0.15 16.32
C PHE A 1185 10.72 -0.91 15.18
N ALA A 1186 11.75 -1.70 15.48
CA ALA A 1186 12.77 -2.15 14.53
C ALA A 1186 12.27 -2.99 13.33
N ALA A 1187 11.00 -3.41 13.30
CA ALA A 1187 10.45 -4.30 12.28
C ALA A 1187 8.99 -3.98 11.85
N THR A 1188 8.47 -2.76 12.07
CA THR A 1188 7.09 -2.41 11.65
C THR A 1188 6.90 -2.14 10.17
N THR A 1189 7.91 -1.63 9.46
CA THR A 1189 7.75 -1.18 8.06
C THR A 1189 8.71 -1.84 7.07
N GLY A 1190 9.74 -2.54 7.55
CA GLY A 1190 10.71 -3.26 6.72
C GLY A 1190 11.75 -2.36 6.02
N TYR A 1191 11.70 -1.05 6.25
CA TYR A 1191 12.60 -0.07 5.65
C TYR A 1191 13.51 0.55 6.72
N LYS A 1192 14.83 0.45 6.51
CA LYS A 1192 15.85 0.79 7.50
C LYS A 1192 15.87 2.28 7.86
N ASP A 1193 15.68 3.16 6.89
CA ASP A 1193 15.72 4.61 7.09
C ASP A 1193 14.66 5.09 8.09
N GLU A 1194 13.52 4.41 8.16
CA GLU A 1194 12.47 4.73 9.11
C GLU A 1194 12.89 4.39 10.53
N ASN A 1195 13.65 3.30 10.72
CA ASN A 1195 14.22 2.93 12.02
C ASN A 1195 15.21 4.00 12.47
N ASP A 1196 16.10 4.42 11.57
CA ASP A 1196 17.07 5.50 11.81
C ASP A 1196 16.33 6.82 12.17
N VAL A 1197 15.19 7.13 11.53
CA VAL A 1197 14.33 8.29 11.87
C VAL A 1197 13.69 8.16 13.26
N VAL A 1198 13.09 7.02 13.61
CA VAL A 1198 12.40 6.87 14.91
C VAL A 1198 13.40 6.76 16.07
N GLU A 1199 14.58 6.18 15.88
CA GLU A 1199 15.64 6.21 16.91
C GLU A 1199 16.11 7.64 17.19
N PHE A 1200 16.31 8.44 16.13
CA PHE A 1200 16.66 9.86 16.26
C PHE A 1200 15.55 10.66 16.95
N LEU A 1201 14.29 10.51 16.51
CA LEU A 1201 13.15 11.20 17.12
C LEU A 1201 12.89 10.73 18.57
N LYS A 1202 13.19 9.47 18.94
CA LYS A 1202 13.16 9.00 20.33
C LYS A 1202 14.15 9.75 21.22
N GLN A 1203 15.37 10.02 20.73
CA GLN A 1203 16.35 10.83 21.47
C GLN A 1203 15.89 12.30 21.59
N LEU A 1204 15.41 12.89 20.48
CA LEU A 1204 14.89 14.25 20.45
C LEU A 1204 13.68 14.46 21.37
N HIS A 1205 12.72 13.53 21.39
CA HIS A 1205 11.56 13.57 22.28
C HIS A 1205 11.97 13.43 23.75
N LYS A 1206 12.87 12.50 24.08
CA LYS A 1206 13.41 12.34 25.44
C LYS A 1206 14.09 13.61 25.96
N GLN A 1207 14.84 14.31 25.10
CA GLN A 1207 15.50 15.59 25.43
C GLN A 1207 14.56 16.82 25.39
N ASN A 1208 13.29 16.64 25.02
CA ASN A 1208 12.24 17.68 25.01
C ASN A 1208 11.01 17.30 25.86
N ASN A 1209 11.17 16.35 26.79
CA ASN A 1209 10.08 15.87 27.63
C ASN A 1209 9.41 17.03 28.40
N GLY A 1210 8.11 17.21 28.19
CA GLY A 1210 7.33 18.34 28.73
C GLY A 1210 6.96 19.42 27.70
N ASN A 1211 7.45 19.35 26.45
CA ASN A 1211 6.97 20.18 25.34
C ASN A 1211 6.61 19.32 24.10
N ASN A 1212 5.80 19.88 23.19
CA ASN A 1212 5.33 19.20 21.98
C ASN A 1212 5.94 19.74 20.67
N ILE A 1213 7.09 20.44 20.71
CA ILE A 1213 7.56 21.25 19.57
C ILE A 1213 7.86 20.45 18.30
N TYR A 1214 8.29 19.20 18.45
CA TYR A 1214 8.53 18.27 17.34
C TYR A 1214 7.37 17.31 17.06
N SER A 1215 6.21 17.45 17.71
CA SER A 1215 5.15 16.41 17.69
C SER A 1215 4.33 16.32 16.40
N THR A 1216 4.60 17.19 15.44
CA THR A 1216 3.97 17.21 14.11
C THR A 1216 5.02 17.60 13.06
N ALA A 1217 4.79 17.20 11.80
CA ALA A 1217 5.68 17.58 10.70
C ALA A 1217 5.85 19.10 10.57
N ALA A 1218 4.75 19.85 10.77
CA ALA A 1218 4.77 21.30 10.74
C ALA A 1218 5.59 21.89 11.90
N GLY A 1219 5.45 21.37 13.12
CA GLY A 1219 6.25 21.77 14.27
C GLY A 1219 7.76 21.56 14.06
N TYR A 1220 8.15 20.40 13.50
CA TYR A 1220 9.53 20.13 13.11
C TYR A 1220 10.05 21.12 12.06
N VAL A 1221 9.31 21.32 10.96
CA VAL A 1221 9.70 22.24 9.88
C VAL A 1221 9.88 23.67 10.40
N HIS A 1222 8.96 24.16 11.24
CA HIS A 1222 9.07 25.48 11.88
C HIS A 1222 10.25 25.62 12.86
N GLN A 1223 10.82 24.51 13.31
CA GLN A 1223 11.92 24.52 14.27
C GLN A 1223 13.31 24.40 13.62
N GLU A 1224 13.38 23.83 12.42
CA GLU A 1224 14.66 23.44 11.78
C GLU A 1224 14.83 23.98 10.34
N ALA A 1225 13.77 24.37 9.63
CA ALA A 1225 13.85 24.89 8.27
C ALA A 1225 13.88 26.43 8.25
N HIS A 1226 14.63 27.03 7.33
CA HIS A 1226 14.62 28.48 7.13
C HIS A 1226 13.38 28.92 6.34
N ILE A 1227 12.28 29.14 7.06
CA ILE A 1227 10.98 29.55 6.49
C ILE A 1227 10.86 31.06 6.21
N ASN A 1228 11.88 31.86 6.52
CA ASN A 1228 11.84 33.33 6.36
C ASN A 1228 11.80 33.75 4.87
N ASP A 1229 12.13 32.84 3.95
CA ASP A 1229 12.00 33.02 2.50
C ASP A 1229 10.53 33.05 2.01
N CYS A 1230 9.54 32.69 2.83
CA CYS A 1230 8.10 32.68 2.48
C CYS A 1230 7.45 34.09 2.51
N GLN A 1231 6.76 34.49 1.43
CA GLN A 1231 6.07 35.80 1.35
C GLN A 1231 4.68 35.84 2.02
N LYS A 1232 3.93 34.73 2.00
CA LYS A 1232 2.60 34.64 2.66
C LYS A 1232 2.42 33.39 3.49
N GLN A 1233 2.79 32.23 2.96
CA GLN A 1233 2.58 30.97 3.66
C GLN A 1233 3.73 30.65 4.60
N THR A 1234 4.10 31.60 5.47
CA THR A 1234 5.09 31.42 6.54
C THR A 1234 4.64 30.41 7.61
N GLN A 1235 3.48 29.77 7.45
CA GLN A 1235 2.87 28.87 8.43
C GLN A 1235 2.34 27.58 7.77
N PHE A 1236 3.05 26.47 8.00
CA PHE A 1236 2.57 25.11 7.75
C PHE A 1236 1.60 24.56 8.82
N CYS A 1237 1.19 25.39 9.80
CA CYS A 1237 0.34 25.01 10.93
C CYS A 1237 -1.13 25.25 10.59
N ASN A 1238 -2.02 24.28 10.84
CA ASN A 1238 -3.47 24.47 10.68
C ASN A 1238 -4.06 25.57 11.60
N LYS A 1239 -3.37 25.89 12.69
CA LYS A 1239 -3.76 26.88 13.71
C LYS A 1239 -2.54 27.60 14.25
N ASN A 1240 -2.73 28.88 14.60
CA ASN A 1240 -1.74 29.66 15.35
C ASN A 1240 -1.75 29.33 16.85
N SER A 1241 -0.69 29.73 17.55
CA SER A 1241 -0.56 29.69 19.02
C SER A 1241 -1.57 30.57 19.79
N ASP A 1242 -2.38 31.36 19.08
CA ASP A 1242 -3.53 32.13 19.58
C ASP A 1242 -4.90 31.47 19.27
N GLY A 1243 -4.90 30.34 18.57
CA GLY A 1243 -6.10 29.61 18.17
C GLY A 1243 -6.74 30.03 16.84
N SER A 1244 -6.20 31.03 16.12
CA SER A 1244 -6.73 31.46 14.83
C SER A 1244 -6.45 30.46 13.69
N ASP A 1245 -7.51 30.11 12.95
CA ASP A 1245 -7.44 29.35 11.70
C ASP A 1245 -6.93 30.27 10.57
N LYS A 1246 -5.82 29.87 9.91
CA LYS A 1246 -5.39 30.43 8.62
C LYS A 1246 -4.90 29.30 7.71
N ASN A 1247 -5.84 28.68 7.01
CA ASN A 1247 -5.54 27.70 5.98
C ASN A 1247 -5.54 28.39 4.61
N TYR A 1248 -4.35 28.45 3.99
CA TYR A 1248 -4.05 28.67 2.57
C TYR A 1248 -4.74 29.90 1.91
#